data_AF-A0A5N6Q436-F1
#
_entry.id   AF-A0A5N6Q436-F1
#
_cell.length_a   1.000
_cell.length_b   1.000
_cell.length_c   1.000
_cell.angle_alpha   90.00
_cell.angle_beta   90.00
_cell.angle_gamma   90.00
#
_symmetry.space_group_name_H-M   'P 1'
#
loop_
_entity.id
_entity.type
_entity.pdbx_description
1 polymer ?
#
loop_
_entity_poly.entity_id
_entity_poly.type
_entity_poly.pdbx_seq_one_letter_code
_entity_poly.pdbx_strand_id
1 'polypeptide(L)'
;MLVSWVTPLEEHPKYVIYWEVADKKLKGMNRPRRCRARSKTTTYRYYNYTSGYIHHATINRLKYNTKYMYEVGKGNGTRQFWFTTPPEVGPDVPYTFGLIGDLGQTQASNETLEHYLGSKKGQTVLFLGDFSYADVHPFHDNEKWDTFGRFIEKSSAYEPWIYCPGNHELDLAPEIGEQVVFKPYKHRYHVPFRASESTSPLWFSIRRASAHIIVLSSYSAFSIYTPQYRWLKHELPKVNRSETPWLIVLMHSPMYNSNNYHYKEGETMRVVFEPWFVKYKVDLVFAGHVHSYERSERVSNIQYNITKGISSPVKDPSAPVYITIGDGGNIEGIADSFIEQQPSYSAFREASFGHALLEIKNRTHAFYTWHRNQDSLAVSAADQLFESVGRTQNVAAPEHARYPLQFLVSHYRPSTSVLYRSIDRSIKLRNIIKHEEARFSNPDASRFRYFLLPSDEYPIKYEGERLPPPIVSDLNGDGKKEVLVATHDAKIQVLEPHSRRVDEGFSEARVLAEVSLLPDKIRVASGRRAVAMATGVVDRIFKHGQVQKQVLVVVTSGWSIMCFDHNLEKLWETNVQEDFPHNAHHREISISVTNYTLKHGDVGLVIVGGRMEMQPHMHLDPFEEIERAEESAEQHRRSASEKESADASGAVDLRHFAFYAFAGRSGTPRWSRKNENIEGASSDESPLIPQHNYKLDVHALNRRQPGEFECREFRESILGTMPHHWDRREDTMLKLAHFRRHKRKAVKKTPGKTSNYPFHKPEENHPPGKDSSKKISNLIGKAANFANSAKTKKASPYIPTITNYTQLWWVPNVVVAHAKEGIEALHLASGRTLCKLHLQEGGLHADINGDGVLDHVQAVGGNGAEQTVVSGSMEVLKPCWAVATSGVPVREQLFNVSICHRSHYNLFPHGEYSRSFGRASDVSSLEVATPILIPTNDGHKHRKGSHGDIVFLTNRGEVTAYSPGLHGHEALWQWQLLTGATWSNLPSPAGMMDAGYVIPTLKPFNLRMHDNQHFILAAGDQEAVVISAGGSQLASIDLPAPPTHALVDADFSNDGLTDLIVVTSNGLYGFVQTRQPGALFFSTLVGCLIIVMGVIFVTQHLNSMKGKPRVSSGHI
;
A
#
# COMPACT_ATOMS: atom_id res chain seq x y z
N MET A 1 27.42 -20.58 35.55
CA MET A 1 28.12 -20.09 34.35
C MET A 1 27.88 -21.06 33.21
N LEU A 2 27.59 -20.57 32.01
CA LEU A 2 27.51 -21.41 30.81
C LEU A 2 28.84 -21.26 30.04
N VAL A 3 29.52 -22.36 29.78
CA VAL A 3 30.75 -22.40 28.99
C VAL A 3 30.43 -23.04 27.65
N SER A 4 30.75 -22.35 26.56
CA SER A 4 30.50 -22.79 25.19
C SER A 4 31.80 -22.86 24.40
N TRP A 5 31.98 -23.89 23.57
CA TRP A 5 33.14 -24.00 22.66
C TRP A 5 32.80 -24.86 21.44
N VAL A 6 33.60 -24.76 20.38
CA VAL A 6 33.45 -25.55 19.16
C VAL A 6 34.69 -26.42 18.94
N THR A 7 34.51 -27.69 18.58
CA THR A 7 35.58 -28.58 18.14
C THR A 7 35.39 -28.97 16.66
N PRO A 8 36.42 -28.83 15.80
CA PRO A 8 36.24 -28.96 14.35
C PRO A 8 36.17 -30.40 13.86
N LEU A 9 36.89 -31.34 14.50
CA LEU A 9 37.10 -32.70 13.98
C LEU A 9 36.51 -33.81 14.87
N GLU A 10 36.57 -33.63 16.19
CA GLU A 10 36.17 -34.65 17.15
C GLU A 10 35.03 -34.17 18.05
N GLU A 11 34.08 -35.05 18.33
CA GLU A 11 32.96 -34.78 19.26
C GLU A 11 33.39 -34.83 20.74
N HIS A 12 34.62 -35.22 21.03
CA HIS A 12 35.18 -35.34 22.38
C HIS A 12 36.29 -34.31 22.63
N PRO A 13 36.48 -33.87 23.89
CA PRO A 13 35.74 -34.24 25.10
C PRO A 13 34.44 -33.44 25.32
N LYS A 14 33.42 -34.10 25.87
CA LYS A 14 32.11 -33.50 26.22
C LYS A 14 32.05 -33.01 27.67
N TYR A 15 33.12 -32.39 28.16
CA TYR A 15 33.18 -31.89 29.53
C TYR A 15 34.09 -30.68 29.67
N VAL A 16 33.80 -29.87 30.68
CA VAL A 16 34.67 -28.79 31.18
C VAL A 16 35.24 -29.23 32.52
N ILE A 17 36.54 -29.05 32.71
CA ILE A 17 37.19 -29.18 34.02
C ILE A 17 37.30 -27.78 34.61
N TYR A 18 36.94 -27.59 35.88
CA TYR A 18 37.01 -26.27 36.52
C TYR A 18 37.41 -26.37 37.99
N TRP A 19 38.07 -25.33 38.51
CA TRP A 19 38.50 -25.26 39.91
C TRP A 19 38.64 -23.80 40.38
N GLU A 20 38.52 -23.61 41.68
CA GLU A 20 38.74 -22.33 42.35
C GLU A 20 40.23 -21.98 42.37
N VAL A 21 40.58 -20.73 42.06
CA VAL A 21 41.96 -20.24 42.19
C VAL A 21 42.25 -20.05 43.68
N ALA A 22 43.20 -20.83 44.22
CA ALA A 22 43.57 -20.77 45.62
C ALA A 22 44.13 -19.39 46.00
N ASP A 23 43.63 -18.81 47.08
CA ASP A 23 44.16 -17.57 47.64
C ASP A 23 45.58 -17.83 48.19
N LYS A 24 46.55 -17.00 47.79
CA LYS A 24 47.98 -17.15 48.14
C LYS A 24 48.23 -17.13 49.66
N LYS A 25 47.24 -16.71 50.47
CA LYS A 25 47.29 -16.68 51.94
C LYS A 25 47.06 -18.04 52.61
N LEU A 26 46.55 -19.07 51.92
CA LEU A 26 46.40 -20.43 52.44
C LEU A 26 47.58 -21.31 52.02
N LYS A 27 48.75 -21.06 52.62
CA LYS A 27 49.88 -22.00 52.57
C LYS A 27 49.58 -23.19 53.50
N GLY A 28 49.12 -24.30 52.95
CA GLY A 28 49.01 -25.57 53.67
C GLY A 28 48.10 -26.57 52.98
N MET A 29 48.71 -27.56 52.31
CA MET A 29 48.14 -28.86 51.93
C MET A 29 46.65 -28.89 51.51
N ASN A 30 46.36 -28.56 50.24
CA ASN A 30 45.45 -29.34 49.38
C ASN A 30 45.46 -28.75 47.96
N ARG A 31 45.70 -29.57 46.93
CA ARG A 31 45.52 -29.14 45.53
C ARG A 31 44.06 -28.70 45.33
N PRO A 32 43.78 -27.61 44.59
CA PRO A 32 42.40 -27.18 44.35
C PRO A 32 41.61 -28.32 43.71
N ARG A 33 40.45 -28.64 44.28
CA ARG A 33 39.58 -29.74 43.84
C ARG A 33 39.08 -29.46 42.42
N ARG A 34 39.61 -30.19 41.44
CA ARG A 34 39.15 -30.13 40.05
C ARG A 34 37.79 -30.81 39.94
N CYS A 35 36.78 -30.04 39.57
CA CYS A 35 35.44 -30.50 39.31
C CYS A 35 35.23 -30.67 37.80
N ARG A 36 34.25 -31.48 37.40
CA ARG A 36 33.92 -31.73 36.00
C ARG A 36 32.43 -31.44 35.77
N ALA A 37 32.12 -30.67 34.73
CA ALA A 37 30.76 -30.44 34.25
C ALA A 37 30.61 -31.04 32.85
N ARG A 38 29.53 -31.80 32.61
CA ARG A 38 29.26 -32.42 31.31
C ARG A 38 28.63 -31.40 30.35
N SER A 39 29.05 -31.39 29.09
CA SER A 39 28.41 -30.60 28.04
C SER A 39 27.32 -31.38 27.30
N LYS A 40 26.39 -30.63 26.70
CA LYS A 40 25.57 -31.09 25.60
C LYS A 40 26.25 -30.65 24.30
N THR A 41 26.30 -31.55 23.33
CA THR A 41 26.91 -31.29 22.02
C THR A 41 25.83 -31.25 20.96
N THR A 42 25.89 -30.27 20.08
CA THR A 42 24.98 -30.07 18.94
C THR A 42 25.79 -29.78 17.68
N THR A 43 25.16 -30.01 16.54
CA THR A 43 25.64 -29.56 15.22
C THR A 43 24.44 -29.01 14.47
N TYR A 44 24.69 -28.14 13.49
CA TYR A 44 23.67 -27.72 12.55
C TYR A 44 24.24 -27.63 11.15
N ARG A 45 23.35 -27.69 10.16
CA ARG A 45 23.66 -27.36 8.77
C ARG A 45 22.94 -26.09 8.40
N TYR A 46 23.55 -25.28 7.56
CA TYR A 46 22.93 -24.10 6.99
C TYR A 46 23.30 -24.03 5.52
N TYR A 47 22.34 -24.29 4.62
CA TYR A 47 22.62 -24.49 3.21
C TYR A 47 23.74 -25.54 2.97
N ASN A 48 24.87 -25.16 2.37
CA ASN A 48 26.03 -26.01 2.12
C ASN A 48 27.03 -26.05 3.30
N TYR A 49 26.85 -25.22 4.32
CA TYR A 49 27.69 -25.18 5.51
C TYR A 49 27.28 -26.26 6.51
N THR A 50 28.27 -26.90 7.13
CA THR A 50 28.08 -27.80 8.28
C THR A 50 28.93 -27.33 9.43
N SER A 51 28.32 -27.09 10.60
CA SER A 51 29.05 -26.63 11.77
C SER A 51 30.02 -27.68 12.29
N GLY A 52 31.08 -27.23 12.96
CA GLY A 52 31.80 -28.09 13.90
C GLY A 52 30.88 -28.57 15.03
N TYR A 53 31.44 -29.36 15.95
CA TYR A 53 30.71 -29.82 17.14
C TYR A 53 30.66 -28.69 18.17
N ILE A 54 29.46 -28.17 18.43
CA ILE A 54 29.23 -27.07 19.37
C ILE A 54 28.87 -27.67 20.72
N HIS A 55 29.58 -27.26 21.78
CA HIS A 55 29.43 -27.79 23.12
C HIS A 55 28.94 -26.71 24.08
N HIS A 56 27.98 -27.05 24.94
CA HIS A 56 27.50 -26.18 26.02
C HIS A 56 27.52 -26.92 27.36
N ALA A 57 28.31 -26.44 28.32
CA ALA A 57 28.35 -26.97 29.69
C ALA A 57 27.89 -25.91 30.69
N THR A 58 26.92 -26.26 31.54
CA THR A 58 26.49 -25.38 32.63
C THR A 58 27.20 -25.76 33.92
N ILE A 59 28.03 -24.86 34.43
CA ILE A 59 28.70 -24.97 35.72
C ILE A 59 27.84 -24.30 36.78
N ASN A 60 27.35 -25.09 37.73
CA ASN A 60 26.41 -24.67 38.76
C ASN A 60 27.07 -24.63 40.15
N ARG A 61 26.39 -24.00 41.12
CA ARG A 61 26.80 -23.94 42.54
C ARG A 61 28.22 -23.39 42.74
N LEU A 62 28.56 -22.35 41.97
CA LEU A 62 29.81 -21.61 42.13
C LEU A 62 29.69 -20.65 43.31
N LYS A 63 30.81 -20.36 43.98
CA LYS A 63 30.87 -19.30 44.99
C LYS A 63 30.81 -17.93 44.33
N TYR A 64 30.17 -16.95 44.97
CA TYR A 64 30.19 -15.55 44.53
C TYR A 64 31.57 -14.92 44.69
N ASN A 65 31.83 -13.86 43.93
CA ASN A 65 33.07 -13.06 43.96
C ASN A 65 34.37 -13.89 43.96
N THR A 66 34.40 -14.97 43.19
CA THR A 66 35.47 -15.97 43.20
C THR A 66 35.99 -16.19 41.79
N LYS A 67 37.32 -16.18 41.63
CA LYS A 67 37.98 -16.49 40.36
C LYS A 67 38.08 -18.00 40.17
N TYR A 68 37.55 -18.48 39.05
CA TYR A 68 37.62 -19.87 38.63
C TYR A 68 38.50 -20.01 37.39
N MET A 69 39.31 -21.08 37.37
CA MET A 69 39.95 -21.56 36.16
C MET A 69 39.07 -22.64 35.53
N TYR A 70 39.06 -22.70 34.21
CA TYR A 70 38.42 -23.79 33.48
C TYR A 70 39.24 -24.22 32.27
N GLU A 71 39.17 -25.51 31.95
CA GLU A 71 39.84 -26.15 30.83
C GLU A 71 38.80 -26.80 29.90
N VAL A 72 38.98 -26.61 28.60
CA VAL A 72 38.25 -27.28 27.52
C VAL A 72 39.25 -28.00 26.60
N GLY A 73 38.80 -29.04 25.90
CA GLY A 73 39.66 -29.86 25.05
C GLY A 73 40.38 -31.00 25.78
N LYS A 74 41.13 -31.81 25.03
CA LYS A 74 41.85 -33.01 25.52
C LYS A 74 43.25 -33.09 24.90
N GLY A 75 44.21 -33.61 25.66
CA GLY A 75 45.58 -33.81 25.17
C GLY A 75 46.25 -32.50 24.77
N ASN A 76 46.92 -32.49 23.61
CA ASN A 76 47.61 -31.32 23.07
C ASN A 76 46.65 -30.18 22.66
N GLY A 77 45.34 -30.45 22.53
CA GLY A 77 44.31 -29.45 22.22
C GLY A 77 43.64 -28.83 23.47
N THR A 78 44.17 -29.08 24.67
CA THR A 78 43.61 -28.53 25.91
C THR A 78 43.92 -27.04 26.00
N ARG A 79 42.90 -26.21 26.19
CA ARG A 79 43.02 -24.75 26.39
C ARG A 79 42.47 -24.37 27.76
N GLN A 80 43.20 -23.49 28.45
CA GLN A 80 42.84 -23.03 29.79
C GLN A 80 42.45 -21.56 29.76
N PHE A 81 41.37 -21.25 30.47
CA PHE A 81 40.78 -19.93 30.60
C PHE A 81 40.39 -19.67 32.06
N TRP A 82 39.85 -18.50 32.34
CA TRP A 82 39.37 -18.14 33.67
C TRP A 82 38.21 -17.17 33.60
N PHE A 83 37.36 -17.13 34.63
CA PHE A 83 36.36 -16.09 34.81
C PHE A 83 36.20 -15.78 36.30
N THR A 84 35.63 -14.62 36.62
CA THR A 84 35.28 -14.25 37.99
C THR A 84 33.77 -14.22 38.14
N THR A 85 33.22 -14.97 39.11
CA THR A 85 31.79 -14.90 39.43
C THR A 85 31.45 -13.52 39.98
N PRO A 86 30.23 -12.99 39.73
CA PRO A 86 29.87 -11.70 40.28
C PRO A 86 29.80 -11.79 41.82
N PRO A 87 29.83 -10.65 42.52
CA PRO A 87 29.41 -10.62 43.91
C PRO A 87 27.97 -11.11 44.07
N GLU A 88 27.61 -11.46 45.29
CA GLU A 88 26.23 -11.83 45.63
C GLU A 88 25.29 -10.65 45.34
N VAL A 89 24.03 -10.98 45.01
CA VAL A 89 23.02 -9.97 44.70
C VAL A 89 22.74 -9.13 45.94
N GLY A 90 22.73 -7.80 45.78
CA GLY A 90 22.44 -6.89 46.87
C GLY A 90 22.36 -5.43 46.41
N PRO A 91 21.70 -4.55 47.19
CA PRO A 91 21.30 -3.24 46.72
C PRO A 91 22.45 -2.29 46.41
N ASP A 92 23.50 -2.29 47.24
CA ASP A 92 24.64 -1.37 47.10
C ASP A 92 25.86 -2.02 46.46
N VAL A 93 25.69 -3.18 45.84
CA VAL A 93 26.80 -3.91 45.23
C VAL A 93 27.24 -3.18 43.94
N PRO A 94 28.48 -2.65 43.89
CA PRO A 94 28.99 -1.99 42.70
C PRO A 94 29.30 -3.01 41.61
N TYR A 95 29.13 -2.62 40.36
CA TYR A 95 29.39 -3.49 39.21
C TYR A 95 29.55 -2.68 37.92
N THR A 96 30.42 -3.12 37.01
CA THR A 96 30.65 -2.43 35.73
C THR A 96 30.27 -3.30 34.54
N PHE A 97 29.34 -2.81 33.73
CA PHE A 97 28.92 -3.42 32.47
C PHE A 97 29.56 -2.68 31.30
N GLY A 98 30.15 -3.41 30.35
CA GLY A 98 30.41 -2.93 29.00
C GLY A 98 29.14 -3.03 28.16
N LEU A 99 28.98 -2.14 27.19
CA LEU A 99 27.82 -2.06 26.31
C LEU A 99 28.33 -1.99 24.87
N ILE A 100 27.92 -2.95 24.05
CA ILE A 100 28.29 -3.08 22.64
C ILE A 100 27.08 -3.61 21.88
N GLY A 101 26.71 -3.01 20.76
CA GLY A 101 25.77 -3.54 19.78
C GLY A 101 26.42 -3.59 18.40
N ASP A 102 25.88 -4.41 17.50
CA ASP A 102 26.12 -4.25 16.06
C ASP A 102 27.62 -4.29 15.72
N LEU A 103 28.30 -5.28 16.31
CA LEU A 103 29.76 -5.32 16.33
C LEU A 103 30.32 -5.70 14.98
N GLY A 104 29.83 -6.80 14.38
CA GLY A 104 30.43 -7.37 13.18
C GLY A 104 31.90 -7.79 13.38
N GLN A 105 32.65 -7.83 12.28
CA GLN A 105 34.04 -8.32 12.28
C GLN A 105 34.93 -7.56 11.28
N THR A 106 34.75 -6.24 11.22
CA THR A 106 35.57 -5.31 10.45
C THR A 106 36.79 -4.84 11.27
N GLN A 107 37.60 -3.96 10.66
CA GLN A 107 38.65 -3.27 11.39
C GLN A 107 38.09 -2.38 12.51
N ALA A 108 37.00 -1.65 12.27
CA ALA A 108 36.33 -0.82 13.27
C ALA A 108 35.80 -1.68 14.42
N SER A 109 35.24 -2.86 14.13
CA SER A 109 34.83 -3.84 15.16
C SER A 109 35.98 -4.21 16.08
N ASN A 110 37.16 -4.46 15.50
CA ASN A 110 38.35 -4.79 16.28
C ASN A 110 38.84 -3.61 17.11
N GLU A 111 38.83 -2.39 16.57
CA GLU A 111 39.15 -1.17 17.31
C GLU A 111 38.20 -0.96 18.49
N THR A 112 36.90 -1.11 18.30
CA THR A 112 35.89 -1.05 19.37
C THR A 112 36.19 -2.06 20.49
N LEU A 113 36.44 -3.32 20.12
CA LEU A 113 36.70 -4.39 21.09
C LEU A 113 38.04 -4.21 21.82
N GLU A 114 39.08 -3.77 21.13
CA GLU A 114 40.38 -3.43 21.74
C GLU A 114 40.26 -2.22 22.65
N HIS A 115 39.48 -1.20 22.28
CA HIS A 115 39.25 -0.03 23.11
C HIS A 115 38.54 -0.42 24.41
N TYR A 116 37.51 -1.26 24.32
CA TYR A 116 36.82 -1.82 25.49
C TYR A 116 37.76 -2.63 26.40
N LEU A 117 38.56 -3.54 25.83
CA LEU A 117 39.53 -4.34 26.59
C LEU A 117 40.63 -3.48 27.22
N GLY A 118 41.02 -2.39 26.54
CA GLY A 118 41.96 -1.38 27.02
C GLY A 118 41.49 -0.67 28.29
N SER A 119 40.18 -0.50 28.47
CA SER A 119 39.60 0.12 29.68
C SER A 119 39.89 -0.68 30.96
N LYS A 120 39.99 -2.01 30.86
CA LYS A 120 40.17 -2.97 31.98
C LYS A 120 39.14 -2.85 33.11
N LYS A 121 38.02 -2.15 32.89
CA LYS A 121 36.97 -1.91 33.88
C LYS A 121 35.77 -2.84 33.72
N GLY A 122 35.44 -3.23 32.50
CA GLY A 122 34.33 -4.13 32.19
C GLY A 122 34.46 -5.48 32.90
N GLN A 123 33.33 -5.97 33.42
CA GLN A 123 33.24 -7.30 34.05
C GLN A 123 32.22 -8.21 33.36
N THR A 124 31.42 -7.64 32.45
CA THR A 124 30.32 -8.23 31.69
C THR A 124 30.03 -7.35 30.51
N VAL A 125 29.81 -7.91 29.34
CA VAL A 125 29.27 -7.15 28.20
C VAL A 125 27.76 -7.39 28.13
N LEU A 126 26.97 -6.33 28.03
CA LEU A 126 25.58 -6.41 27.57
C LEU A 126 25.62 -6.18 26.06
N PHE A 127 25.33 -7.23 25.30
CA PHE A 127 25.48 -7.25 23.86
C PHE A 127 24.11 -7.10 23.19
N LEU A 128 23.94 -6.07 22.36
CA LEU A 128 22.62 -5.57 21.96
C LEU A 128 22.10 -6.08 20.61
N GLY A 129 22.63 -7.21 20.12
CA GLY A 129 22.23 -7.82 18.86
C GLY A 129 23.19 -7.51 17.71
N ASP A 130 22.97 -8.19 16.59
CA ASP A 130 23.76 -8.12 15.37
C ASP A 130 25.24 -8.43 15.58
N PHE A 131 25.50 -9.73 15.63
CA PHE A 131 26.77 -10.30 16.06
C PHE A 131 27.76 -10.31 14.91
N SER A 132 27.56 -11.22 13.96
CA SER A 132 28.60 -11.59 12.98
C SER A 132 28.41 -10.95 11.63
N TYR A 133 27.20 -10.48 11.32
CA TYR A 133 26.77 -10.07 9.97
C TYR A 133 27.12 -11.16 8.93
N ALA A 134 26.94 -12.44 9.30
CA ALA A 134 27.20 -13.55 8.39
C ALA A 134 26.21 -13.58 7.23
N ASP A 135 24.99 -13.10 7.47
CA ASP A 135 23.87 -13.03 6.53
C ASP A 135 24.12 -12.06 5.36
N VAL A 136 24.93 -11.01 5.54
CA VAL A 136 25.30 -10.11 4.42
C VAL A 136 26.23 -10.76 3.40
N HIS A 137 26.84 -11.90 3.76
CA HIS A 137 27.70 -12.65 2.86
C HIS A 137 26.89 -13.62 1.99
N PRO A 138 27.37 -13.99 0.79
CA PRO A 138 26.65 -14.89 -0.10
C PRO A 138 26.19 -16.17 0.60
N PHE A 139 24.89 -16.45 0.49
CA PHE A 139 24.22 -17.61 1.12
C PHE A 139 24.34 -17.66 2.66
N HIS A 140 24.49 -16.50 3.29
CA HIS A 140 24.73 -16.33 4.71
C HIS A 140 25.93 -17.16 5.16
N ASP A 141 27.11 -16.91 4.61
CA ASP A 141 28.32 -17.71 4.86
C ASP A 141 28.58 -17.91 6.38
N ASN A 142 28.21 -19.09 6.88
CA ASN A 142 28.24 -19.41 8.29
C ASN A 142 29.68 -19.65 8.81
N GLU A 143 30.71 -19.66 7.95
CA GLU A 143 32.10 -19.54 8.40
C GLU A 143 32.35 -18.21 9.11
N LYS A 144 31.56 -17.17 8.77
CA LYS A 144 31.61 -15.85 9.41
C LYS A 144 31.14 -15.87 10.86
N TRP A 145 30.25 -16.78 11.21
CA TRP A 145 29.93 -17.06 12.62
C TRP A 145 31.11 -17.71 13.36
N ASP A 146 31.91 -18.53 12.69
CA ASP A 146 33.09 -19.16 13.28
C ASP A 146 34.25 -18.17 13.48
N THR A 147 34.51 -17.30 12.50
CA THR A 147 35.50 -16.23 12.63
C THR A 147 35.11 -15.22 13.69
N PHE A 148 33.83 -14.83 13.75
CA PHE A 148 33.32 -13.95 14.81
C PHE A 148 33.51 -14.56 16.20
N GLY A 149 33.19 -15.85 16.36
CA GLY A 149 33.41 -16.58 17.61
C GLY A 149 34.88 -16.58 18.06
N ARG A 150 35.83 -16.75 17.13
CA ARG A 150 37.27 -16.63 17.40
C ARG A 150 37.69 -15.20 17.71
N PHE A 151 37.13 -14.22 17.01
CA PHE A 151 37.41 -12.80 17.19
C PHE A 151 37.04 -12.31 18.60
N ILE A 152 35.85 -12.64 19.09
CA ILE A 152 35.39 -12.20 20.42
C ILE A 152 35.95 -13.04 21.58
N GLU A 153 36.59 -14.19 21.31
CA GLU A 153 37.10 -15.11 22.34
C GLU A 153 38.02 -14.42 23.34
N LYS A 154 38.83 -13.45 22.87
CA LYS A 154 39.73 -12.64 23.71
C LYS A 154 39.01 -11.85 24.82
N SER A 155 37.70 -11.64 24.71
CA SER A 155 36.84 -11.10 25.78
C SER A 155 35.92 -12.18 26.35
N SER A 156 35.07 -12.80 25.52
CA SER A 156 33.95 -13.65 25.96
C SER A 156 34.36 -14.95 26.65
N ALA A 157 35.62 -15.38 26.50
CA ALA A 157 36.16 -16.52 27.26
C ALA A 157 36.51 -16.15 28.72
N TYR A 158 36.67 -14.86 29.03
CA TYR A 158 37.13 -14.36 30.33
C TYR A 158 36.06 -13.64 31.14
N GLU A 159 35.07 -13.07 30.46
CA GLU A 159 33.90 -12.45 31.04
C GLU A 159 32.64 -12.84 30.25
N PRO A 160 31.48 -12.96 30.91
CA PRO A 160 30.27 -13.34 30.19
C PRO A 160 29.73 -12.15 29.39
N TRP A 161 29.26 -12.46 28.19
CA TRP A 161 28.44 -11.57 27.38
C TRP A 161 26.98 -11.97 27.55
N ILE A 162 26.09 -10.99 27.74
CA ILE A 162 24.65 -11.17 27.85
C ILE A 162 24.05 -10.84 26.49
N TYR A 163 23.52 -11.85 25.82
CA TYR A 163 23.14 -11.79 24.41
C TYR A 163 21.68 -11.35 24.24
N CYS A 164 21.47 -10.23 23.55
CA CYS A 164 20.19 -9.84 22.95
C CYS A 164 20.22 -10.20 21.44
N PRO A 165 19.17 -10.79 20.86
CA PRO A 165 19.14 -11.13 19.43
C PRO A 165 18.70 -9.94 18.56
N GLY A 166 19.43 -9.66 17.47
CA GLY A 166 19.11 -8.64 16.46
C GLY A 166 18.47 -9.21 15.18
N ASN A 167 18.37 -8.40 14.13
CA ASN A 167 17.80 -8.82 12.84
C ASN A 167 18.79 -9.65 12.03
N HIS A 168 20.09 -9.38 12.12
CA HIS A 168 21.10 -10.19 11.43
C HIS A 168 21.21 -11.60 12.01
N GLU A 169 20.62 -11.85 13.19
CA GLU A 169 20.44 -13.19 13.73
C GLU A 169 19.18 -13.90 13.20
N LEU A 170 18.30 -13.25 12.44
CA LEU A 170 17.12 -13.93 11.89
C LEU A 170 17.54 -15.08 10.98
N ASP A 171 18.58 -14.87 10.15
CA ASP A 171 19.10 -15.88 9.22
C ASP A 171 17.97 -16.55 8.39
N LEU A 172 16.98 -15.75 7.99
CA LEU A 172 15.84 -16.20 7.19
C LEU A 172 16.19 -16.07 5.71
N ALA A 173 16.46 -17.21 5.05
CA ALA A 173 16.85 -17.25 3.65
C ALA A 173 16.06 -18.37 2.92
N PRO A 174 14.74 -18.16 2.66
CA PRO A 174 13.90 -19.15 2.00
C PRO A 174 14.42 -19.55 0.60
N GLU A 175 15.10 -18.65 -0.08
CA GLU A 175 15.73 -18.84 -1.40
C GLU A 175 16.79 -19.94 -1.43
N ILE A 176 17.45 -20.23 -0.30
CA ILE A 176 18.40 -21.35 -0.13
C ILE A 176 17.84 -22.48 0.73
N GLY A 177 16.53 -22.48 1.00
CA GLY A 177 15.85 -23.52 1.78
C GLY A 177 15.98 -23.37 3.30
N GLU A 178 16.43 -22.22 3.80
CA GLU A 178 16.62 -21.96 5.23
C GLU A 178 15.47 -21.11 5.79
N GLN A 179 14.42 -21.78 6.27
CA GLN A 179 13.18 -21.15 6.75
C GLN A 179 13.11 -20.98 8.29
N VAL A 180 14.10 -21.49 9.02
CA VAL A 180 14.07 -21.51 10.50
C VAL A 180 14.80 -20.30 11.06
N VAL A 181 14.05 -19.33 11.58
CA VAL A 181 14.61 -18.11 12.15
C VAL A 181 15.49 -18.36 13.39
N PHE A 182 16.58 -17.61 13.48
CA PHE A 182 17.59 -17.68 14.55
C PHE A 182 18.32 -19.01 14.65
N LYS A 183 18.38 -19.79 13.57
CA LYS A 183 18.95 -21.14 13.61
C LYS A 183 20.44 -21.13 13.97
N PRO A 184 21.35 -20.38 13.30
CA PRO A 184 22.75 -20.30 13.71
C PRO A 184 22.94 -19.75 15.13
N TYR A 185 22.29 -18.62 15.45
CA TYR A 185 22.33 -17.98 16.77
C TYR A 185 21.94 -18.94 17.90
N LYS A 186 20.79 -19.62 17.80
CA LYS A 186 20.27 -20.53 18.84
C LYS A 186 21.19 -21.73 19.08
N HIS A 187 21.96 -22.15 18.08
CA HIS A 187 22.93 -23.25 18.23
C HIS A 187 24.25 -22.79 18.84
N ARG A 188 24.67 -21.54 18.62
CA ARG A 188 25.99 -21.04 19.04
C ARG A 188 25.98 -20.33 20.39
N TYR A 189 24.92 -19.56 20.67
CA TYR A 189 24.85 -18.65 21.81
C TYR A 189 23.67 -19.01 22.73
N HIS A 190 23.90 -20.02 23.57
CA HIS A 190 22.93 -20.44 24.58
C HIS A 190 22.84 -19.43 25.74
N VAL A 191 21.61 -19.23 26.26
CA VAL A 191 21.31 -18.32 27.37
C VAL A 191 20.53 -19.02 28.49
N PRO A 192 20.53 -18.49 29.73
CA PRO A 192 19.87 -19.13 30.87
C PRO A 192 18.35 -18.90 30.94
N PHE A 193 17.64 -18.91 29.81
CA PHE A 193 16.22 -18.49 29.73
C PHE A 193 15.25 -19.29 30.61
N ARG A 194 15.55 -20.56 30.86
CA ARG A 194 14.75 -21.40 31.76
C ARG A 194 14.84 -20.97 33.23
N ALA A 195 15.94 -20.31 33.63
CA ALA A 195 16.12 -19.83 34.99
C ALA A 195 15.18 -18.67 35.33
N SER A 196 14.71 -17.93 34.31
CA SER A 196 13.69 -16.88 34.43
C SER A 196 12.30 -17.35 34.01
N GLU A 197 12.04 -18.67 33.97
CA GLU A 197 10.75 -19.25 33.53
C GLU A 197 10.31 -18.82 32.12
N SER A 198 11.25 -18.45 31.25
CA SER A 198 10.94 -18.17 29.84
C SER A 198 10.79 -19.47 29.05
N THR A 199 9.96 -19.42 28.01
CA THR A 199 9.74 -20.53 27.06
C THR A 199 10.67 -20.47 25.84
N SER A 200 11.44 -19.39 25.67
CA SER A 200 12.30 -19.16 24.51
C SER A 200 13.67 -18.60 24.92
N PRO A 201 14.76 -18.97 24.23
CA PRO A 201 16.07 -18.35 24.45
C PRO A 201 16.14 -16.88 24.00
N LEU A 202 15.13 -16.36 23.30
CA LEU A 202 15.19 -15.01 22.72
C LEU A 202 14.78 -13.90 23.71
N TRP A 203 14.07 -14.25 24.80
CA TRP A 203 13.72 -13.32 25.86
C TRP A 203 13.88 -13.99 27.22
N PHE A 204 14.53 -13.34 28.16
CA PHE A 204 14.84 -13.88 29.48
C PHE A 204 15.27 -12.78 30.45
N SER A 205 15.48 -13.12 31.71
CA SER A 205 16.06 -12.21 32.68
C SER A 205 17.17 -12.86 33.49
N ILE A 206 18.06 -12.02 34.04
CA ILE A 206 19.07 -12.41 35.01
C ILE A 206 19.20 -11.36 36.10
N ARG A 207 19.73 -11.78 37.25
CA ARG A 207 20.19 -10.88 38.31
C ARG A 207 21.70 -10.98 38.41
N ARG A 208 22.38 -9.83 38.43
CA ARG A 208 23.83 -9.74 38.57
C ARG A 208 24.20 -8.51 39.39
N ALA A 209 24.89 -8.73 40.51
CA ALA A 209 25.20 -7.68 41.48
C ALA A 209 23.91 -6.93 41.92
N SER A 210 23.82 -5.63 41.72
CA SER A 210 22.66 -4.80 42.06
C SER A 210 21.65 -4.61 40.91
N ALA A 211 21.84 -5.31 39.78
CA ALA A 211 21.02 -5.16 38.58
C ALA A 211 20.10 -6.37 38.31
N HIS A 212 18.84 -6.08 37.97
CA HIS A 212 17.90 -7.00 37.34
C HIS A 212 17.84 -6.64 35.85
N ILE A 213 18.29 -7.55 35.00
CA ILE A 213 18.42 -7.31 33.55
C ILE A 213 17.36 -8.14 32.85
N ILE A 214 16.53 -7.48 32.05
CA ILE A 214 15.50 -8.09 31.19
C ILE A 214 15.98 -7.98 29.75
N VAL A 215 16.06 -9.11 29.05
CA VAL A 215 16.37 -9.18 27.62
C VAL A 215 15.09 -9.49 26.86
N LEU A 216 14.75 -8.63 25.90
CA LEU A 216 13.62 -8.77 25.00
C LEU A 216 14.12 -9.08 23.58
N SER A 217 13.22 -9.62 22.75
CA SER A 217 13.46 -9.88 21.34
C SER A 217 12.54 -9.01 20.49
N SER A 218 13.15 -8.07 19.76
CA SER A 218 12.48 -7.15 18.84
C SER A 218 11.78 -7.88 17.69
N TYR A 219 12.32 -9.01 17.26
CA TYR A 219 11.84 -9.77 16.09
C TYR A 219 11.11 -11.07 16.46
N SER A 220 10.67 -11.20 17.72
CA SER A 220 9.74 -12.24 18.15
C SER A 220 8.37 -11.64 18.46
N ALA A 221 7.30 -12.40 18.31
CA ALA A 221 5.95 -11.91 18.62
C ALA A 221 5.83 -11.37 20.07
N PHE A 222 5.53 -10.09 20.23
CA PHE A 222 5.40 -9.39 21.52
C PHE A 222 4.03 -8.75 21.76
N SER A 223 3.07 -8.95 20.85
CA SER A 223 1.70 -8.43 20.98
C SER A 223 0.97 -9.06 22.19
N ILE A 224 -0.17 -8.45 22.57
CA ILE A 224 -0.96 -8.92 23.69
C ILE A 224 -1.28 -10.41 23.50
N TYR A 225 -1.07 -11.19 24.56
CA TYR A 225 -1.27 -12.65 24.63
C TYR A 225 -0.16 -13.53 24.03
N THR A 226 0.88 -12.98 23.41
CA THR A 226 2.01 -13.81 22.95
C THR A 226 2.84 -14.34 24.13
N PRO A 227 3.66 -15.39 23.92
CA PRO A 227 4.54 -15.92 24.96
C PRO A 227 5.47 -14.88 25.58
N GLN A 228 6.11 -14.02 24.77
CA GLN A 228 6.99 -12.95 25.26
C GLN A 228 6.21 -11.91 26.09
N TYR A 229 5.05 -11.47 25.61
CA TYR A 229 4.19 -10.53 26.34
C TYR A 229 3.75 -11.09 27.70
N ARG A 230 3.28 -12.35 27.72
CA ARG A 230 2.86 -13.02 28.96
C ARG A 230 4.02 -13.18 29.92
N TRP A 231 5.18 -13.62 29.43
CA TRP A 231 6.39 -13.76 30.23
C TRP A 231 6.78 -12.42 30.87
N LEU A 232 6.89 -11.33 30.09
CA LEU A 232 7.28 -10.02 30.61
C LEU A 232 6.27 -9.49 31.64
N LYS A 233 4.97 -9.69 31.40
CA LYS A 233 3.90 -9.36 32.35
C LYS A 233 4.07 -10.07 33.70
N HIS A 234 4.62 -11.29 33.70
CA HIS A 234 4.90 -12.06 34.91
C HIS A 234 6.29 -11.78 35.50
N GLU A 235 7.25 -11.33 34.69
CA GLU A 235 8.62 -11.04 35.11
C GLU A 235 8.73 -9.68 35.83
N LEU A 236 8.08 -8.63 35.32
CA LEU A 236 8.15 -7.29 35.92
C LEU A 236 7.71 -7.25 37.40
N PRO A 237 6.63 -7.95 37.84
CA PRO A 237 6.30 -8.07 39.25
C PRO A 237 7.33 -8.79 40.12
N LYS A 238 8.24 -9.59 39.54
CA LYS A 238 9.30 -10.30 40.29
C LYS A 238 10.48 -9.40 40.63
N VAL A 239 10.56 -8.20 40.04
CA VAL A 239 11.63 -7.24 40.29
C VAL A 239 11.53 -6.72 41.74
N ASN A 240 12.52 -7.06 42.56
CA ASN A 240 12.64 -6.54 43.92
C ASN A 240 13.69 -5.42 43.97
N ARG A 241 13.23 -4.16 43.95
CA ARG A 241 14.10 -2.98 43.95
C ARG A 241 14.93 -2.80 45.22
N SER A 242 14.56 -3.47 46.32
CA SER A 242 15.35 -3.48 47.56
C SER A 242 16.54 -4.44 47.51
N GLU A 243 16.54 -5.37 46.56
CA GLU A 243 17.60 -6.35 46.32
C GLU A 243 18.42 -5.95 45.09
N THR A 244 17.74 -5.65 43.97
CA THR A 244 18.32 -5.18 42.71
C THR A 244 17.71 -3.82 42.32
N PRO A 245 18.26 -2.71 42.81
CA PRO A 245 17.72 -1.37 42.57
C PRO A 245 17.88 -0.87 41.15
N TRP A 246 18.72 -1.50 40.31
CA TRP A 246 18.87 -1.16 38.91
C TRP A 246 18.06 -2.12 38.05
N LEU A 247 17.01 -1.63 37.38
CA LEU A 247 16.22 -2.39 36.41
C LEU A 247 16.64 -1.93 35.02
N ILE A 248 17.26 -2.84 34.28
CA ILE A 248 17.83 -2.60 32.95
C ILE A 248 17.08 -3.46 31.94
N VAL A 249 16.70 -2.88 30.82
CA VAL A 249 16.10 -3.61 29.70
C VAL A 249 17.03 -3.56 28.50
N LEU A 250 17.24 -4.70 27.85
CA LEU A 250 17.94 -4.84 26.59
C LEU A 250 16.94 -5.22 25.51
N MET A 251 17.01 -4.55 24.36
CA MET A 251 16.34 -4.92 23.12
C MET A 251 17.26 -4.54 21.96
N HIS A 252 16.94 -4.95 20.74
CA HIS A 252 17.77 -4.60 19.60
C HIS A 252 17.29 -3.31 18.93
N SER A 253 16.07 -3.29 18.39
CA SER A 253 15.48 -2.09 17.76
C SER A 253 15.08 -1.02 18.81
N PRO A 254 15.57 0.23 18.71
CA PRO A 254 15.31 1.30 19.67
C PRO A 254 13.88 1.84 19.61
N MET A 255 13.25 2.04 20.79
CA MET A 255 11.92 2.67 20.89
C MET A 255 11.94 4.18 20.64
N TYR A 256 13.06 4.84 20.96
CA TYR A 256 13.30 6.25 20.70
C TYR A 256 14.57 6.36 19.86
N ASN A 257 14.42 6.85 18.63
CA ASN A 257 15.48 7.04 17.66
C ASN A 257 15.21 8.34 16.91
N SER A 258 16.21 9.20 16.74
CA SER A 258 16.14 10.41 15.91
C SER A 258 17.09 10.39 14.71
N ASN A 259 17.74 9.25 14.48
CA ASN A 259 18.39 8.92 13.22
C ASN A 259 17.31 8.60 12.15
N ASN A 260 17.55 8.98 10.90
CA ASN A 260 16.68 8.65 9.78
C ASN A 260 16.75 7.15 9.47
N TYR A 261 17.91 6.52 9.71
CA TYR A 261 18.08 5.07 9.64
C TYR A 261 17.24 4.38 10.73
N HIS A 262 16.38 3.45 10.31
CA HIS A 262 15.41 2.75 11.17
C HIS A 262 14.50 3.67 12.00
N TYR A 263 14.15 4.85 11.47
CA TYR A 263 13.28 5.79 12.18
C TYR A 263 11.90 5.18 12.44
N LYS A 264 11.46 5.21 13.71
CA LYS A 264 10.16 4.69 14.20
C LYS A 264 9.92 3.18 14.08
N GLU A 265 10.92 2.37 13.73
CA GLU A 265 10.73 0.90 13.69
C GLU A 265 10.35 0.32 15.05
N GLY A 266 10.91 0.84 16.15
CA GLY A 266 10.57 0.40 17.51
C GLY A 266 9.17 0.81 18.01
N GLU A 267 8.38 1.58 17.25
CA GLU A 267 7.08 2.10 17.69
C GLU A 267 6.08 0.99 18.08
N THR A 268 6.07 -0.12 17.33
CA THR A 268 5.16 -1.25 17.61
C THR A 268 5.43 -1.87 18.97
N MET A 269 6.70 -1.99 19.37
CA MET A 269 7.05 -2.49 20.69
C MET A 269 6.83 -1.41 21.76
N ARG A 270 7.12 -0.13 21.46
CA ARG A 270 6.92 1.00 22.37
C ARG A 270 5.47 1.09 22.83
N VAL A 271 4.51 1.02 21.91
CA VAL A 271 3.06 1.06 22.23
C VAL A 271 2.65 -0.03 23.22
N VAL A 272 3.30 -1.20 23.18
CA VAL A 272 2.96 -2.34 24.04
C VAL A 272 3.68 -2.27 25.40
N PHE A 273 4.99 -1.97 25.42
CA PHE A 273 5.81 -2.13 26.62
C PHE A 273 6.22 -0.82 27.32
N GLU A 274 6.24 0.33 26.64
CA GLU A 274 6.56 1.62 27.28
C GLU A 274 5.66 1.92 28.50
N PRO A 275 4.34 1.67 28.47
CA PRO A 275 3.49 1.86 29.65
C PRO A 275 3.95 1.04 30.85
N TRP A 276 4.53 -0.14 30.62
CA TRP A 276 5.07 -0.96 31.69
C TRP A 276 6.44 -0.48 32.15
N PHE A 277 7.29 -0.01 31.25
CA PHE A 277 8.60 0.52 31.63
C PHE A 277 8.46 1.75 32.54
N VAL A 278 7.52 2.64 32.21
CA VAL A 278 7.17 3.79 33.06
C VAL A 278 6.54 3.32 34.38
N LYS A 279 5.59 2.38 34.35
CA LYS A 279 4.93 1.86 35.55
C LYS A 279 5.90 1.22 36.54
N TYR A 280 6.84 0.41 36.04
CA TYR A 280 7.83 -0.30 36.84
C TYR A 280 9.12 0.51 37.04
N LYS A 281 9.17 1.76 36.57
CA LYS A 281 10.29 2.68 36.76
C LYS A 281 11.62 2.06 36.32
N VAL A 282 11.63 1.49 35.11
CA VAL A 282 12.85 1.01 34.46
C VAL A 282 13.86 2.15 34.45
N ASP A 283 15.12 1.88 34.81
CA ASP A 283 16.12 2.95 34.89
C ASP A 283 16.69 3.27 33.51
N LEU A 284 17.06 2.22 32.76
CA LEU A 284 17.77 2.28 31.49
C LEU A 284 17.24 1.24 30.49
N VAL A 285 17.05 1.66 29.24
CA VAL A 285 16.76 0.79 28.10
C VAL A 285 17.91 0.93 27.11
N PHE A 286 18.59 -0.17 26.80
CA PHE A 286 19.66 -0.21 25.83
C PHE A 286 19.20 -0.90 24.54
N ALA A 287 19.56 -0.31 23.41
CA ALA A 287 19.27 -0.76 22.05
C ALA A 287 20.50 -0.64 21.14
N GLY A 288 20.54 -1.47 20.09
CA GLY A 288 21.52 -1.44 19.00
C GLY A 288 20.86 -0.92 17.73
N HIS A 289 20.99 -1.67 16.63
CA HIS A 289 20.26 -1.56 15.35
C HIS A 289 20.63 -0.34 14.50
N VAL A 290 20.58 0.84 15.10
CA VAL A 290 20.98 2.07 14.44
C VAL A 290 22.48 2.25 14.63
N HIS A 291 23.22 2.36 13.53
CA HIS A 291 24.68 2.40 13.52
C HIS A 291 25.26 3.75 13.93
N SER A 292 24.83 4.26 15.08
CA SER A 292 25.27 5.50 15.69
C SER A 292 24.99 5.47 17.20
N TYR A 293 25.45 6.49 17.91
CA TYR A 293 25.13 6.68 19.31
C TYR A 293 24.01 7.69 19.50
N GLU A 294 23.04 7.36 20.35
CA GLU A 294 22.02 8.31 20.81
C GLU A 294 21.61 8.05 22.26
N ARG A 295 21.36 9.12 23.01
CA ARG A 295 20.85 9.08 24.38
C ARG A 295 19.66 10.01 24.52
N SER A 296 18.55 9.48 25.01
CA SER A 296 17.35 10.26 25.27
C SER A 296 17.41 11.02 26.61
N GLU A 297 16.50 11.98 26.75
CA GLU A 297 16.00 12.45 28.03
C GLU A 297 15.08 11.39 28.66
N ARG A 298 14.72 11.54 29.94
CA ARG A 298 13.63 10.74 30.53
C ARG A 298 12.29 11.22 30.00
N VAL A 299 11.75 10.53 29.00
CA VAL A 299 10.48 10.87 28.36
C VAL A 299 9.54 9.69 28.29
N SER A 300 8.24 9.97 28.27
CA SER A 300 7.22 8.97 27.95
C SER A 300 6.23 9.50 26.92
N ASN A 301 5.72 8.60 26.09
CA ASN A 301 4.65 8.88 25.14
C ASN A 301 3.48 7.90 25.30
N ILE A 302 3.06 7.73 26.56
CA ILE A 302 2.00 6.78 26.99
C ILE A 302 0.64 7.45 27.21
N GLN A 303 0.58 8.79 27.14
CA GLN A 303 -0.67 9.55 27.29
C GLN A 303 -1.52 9.58 26.02
N TYR A 304 -1.06 8.87 24.98
CA TYR A 304 -1.82 8.67 23.77
C TYR A 304 -3.16 8.03 24.09
N ASN A 305 -4.20 8.71 23.64
CA ASN A 305 -5.58 8.28 23.75
C ASN A 305 -6.24 8.94 22.56
N ILE A 306 -6.51 8.15 21.53
CA ILE A 306 -6.99 8.51 20.17
C ILE A 306 -7.80 9.81 20.12
N THR A 307 -8.65 10.06 21.12
CA THR A 307 -9.56 11.21 21.19
C THR A 307 -8.94 12.57 21.57
N LYS A 308 -7.80 12.62 22.27
CA LYS A 308 -7.31 13.81 23.02
C LYS A 308 -6.19 14.69 22.40
N GLY A 309 -5.80 14.62 21.12
CA GLY A 309 -4.51 15.25 20.62
C GLY A 309 -3.10 14.77 21.14
N ILE A 310 -2.88 14.54 22.45
CA ILE A 310 -1.59 14.16 23.09
C ILE A 310 -0.87 12.93 22.48
N SER A 311 0.12 13.14 21.61
CA SER A 311 0.98 12.09 21.01
C SER A 311 2.46 12.44 20.97
N SER A 312 2.85 13.52 21.65
CA SER A 312 4.23 13.97 21.74
C SER A 312 4.88 13.39 23.00
N PRO A 313 6.14 12.93 22.94
CA PRO A 313 6.89 12.56 24.12
C PRO A 313 6.97 13.75 25.09
N VAL A 314 6.68 13.49 26.36
CA VAL A 314 6.76 14.48 27.43
C VAL A 314 7.81 14.05 28.44
N LYS A 315 8.50 15.02 29.06
CA LYS A 315 9.43 14.73 30.15
C LYS A 315 8.68 14.01 31.27
N ASP A 316 9.18 12.84 31.65
CA ASP A 316 8.58 11.97 32.64
C ASP A 316 9.68 11.39 33.53
N PRO A 317 9.85 11.87 34.77
CA PRO A 317 10.86 11.36 35.69
C PRO A 317 10.72 9.87 36.01
N SER A 318 9.54 9.26 35.77
CA SER A 318 9.32 7.82 35.98
C SER A 318 9.74 6.96 34.77
N ALA A 319 10.03 7.57 33.62
CA ALA A 319 10.46 6.87 32.42
C ALA A 319 11.95 6.53 32.45
N PRO A 320 12.38 5.45 31.76
CA PRO A 320 13.79 5.16 31.57
C PRO A 320 14.48 6.21 30.72
N VAL A 321 15.81 6.18 30.74
CA VAL A 321 16.62 6.76 29.67
C VAL A 321 16.80 5.69 28.59
N TYR A 322 16.52 6.05 27.34
CA TYR A 322 16.71 5.20 26.17
C TYR A 322 18.08 5.50 25.56
N ILE A 323 18.87 4.47 25.29
CA ILE A 323 20.22 4.60 24.77
C ILE A 323 20.38 3.65 23.59
N THR A 324 20.74 4.21 22.46
CA THR A 324 21.15 3.52 21.24
C THR A 324 22.68 3.47 21.21
N ILE A 325 23.23 2.26 21.10
CA ILE A 325 24.68 1.96 21.07
C ILE A 325 24.92 0.82 20.06
N GLY A 326 24.43 1.01 18.84
CA GLY A 326 24.61 0.11 17.69
C GLY A 326 25.83 0.49 16.84
N ASP A 327 26.77 1.22 17.42
CA ASP A 327 27.95 1.79 16.79
C ASP A 327 29.20 0.90 16.93
N GLY A 328 29.01 -0.43 17.01
CA GLY A 328 30.09 -1.38 17.26
C GLY A 328 31.13 -1.48 16.15
N GLY A 329 30.79 -1.09 14.92
CA GLY A 329 31.71 -1.08 13.78
C GLY A 329 31.39 -2.12 12.70
N ASN A 330 30.13 -2.49 12.51
CA ASN A 330 29.73 -3.47 11.51
C ASN A 330 30.06 -3.03 10.06
N ILE A 331 29.80 -3.96 9.13
CA ILE A 331 30.17 -3.85 7.71
C ILE A 331 29.29 -2.87 6.92
N GLU A 332 28.09 -2.54 7.41
CA GLU A 332 27.17 -1.63 6.72
C GLU A 332 27.56 -0.16 6.87
N GLY A 333 28.41 0.14 7.87
CA GLY A 333 28.95 1.48 8.09
C GLY A 333 28.17 2.29 9.14
N ILE A 334 28.53 3.57 9.27
CA ILE A 334 27.96 4.48 10.26
C ILE A 334 26.69 5.15 9.72
N ALA A 335 25.66 5.29 10.55
CA ALA A 335 24.44 6.02 10.23
C ALA A 335 24.59 7.50 10.62
N ASP A 336 24.98 8.36 9.69
CA ASP A 336 25.26 9.79 9.93
C ASP A 336 24.08 10.74 9.69
N SER A 337 22.98 10.23 9.15
CA SER A 337 21.79 11.01 8.80
C SER A 337 20.80 11.10 9.97
N PHE A 338 20.85 12.20 10.74
CA PHE A 338 19.86 12.51 11.78
C PHE A 338 18.78 13.46 11.30
N ILE A 339 17.61 13.44 11.95
CA ILE A 339 16.58 14.47 11.75
C ILE A 339 17.18 15.85 12.05
N GLU A 340 17.11 16.79 11.09
CA GLU A 340 17.84 18.07 11.12
C GLU A 340 17.66 18.85 12.42
N GLN A 341 16.43 18.91 12.94
CA GLN A 341 16.17 19.45 14.28
C GLN A 341 16.21 18.33 15.32
N GLN A 342 17.16 18.43 16.26
CA GLN A 342 17.24 17.49 17.39
C GLN A 342 15.95 17.55 18.20
N PRO A 343 15.17 16.46 18.26
CA PRO A 343 13.90 16.48 18.97
C PRO A 343 14.18 16.62 20.47
N SER A 344 13.26 17.26 21.21
CA SER A 344 13.45 17.55 22.64
C SER A 344 13.58 16.31 23.54
N TYR A 345 13.28 15.12 23.03
CA TYR A 345 13.52 13.86 23.73
C TYR A 345 14.94 13.33 23.55
N SER A 346 15.70 13.79 22.56
CA SER A 346 17.08 13.38 22.31
C SER A 346 18.01 14.33 23.07
N ALA A 347 18.75 13.81 24.05
CA ALA A 347 19.67 14.60 24.86
C ALA A 347 21.03 14.75 24.17
N PHE A 348 21.52 13.68 23.55
CA PHE A 348 22.79 13.65 22.81
C PHE A 348 22.71 12.62 21.70
N ARG A 349 23.32 12.89 20.55
CA ARG A 349 23.42 11.96 19.43
C ARG A 349 24.68 12.26 18.60
N GLU A 350 25.36 11.23 18.13
CA GLU A 350 26.57 11.36 17.33
C GLU A 350 26.80 10.10 16.47
N ALA A 351 27.26 10.28 15.24
CA ALA A 351 27.62 9.20 14.33
C ALA A 351 29.13 8.95 14.37
N SER A 352 29.56 8.17 15.37
CA SER A 352 30.93 7.69 15.53
C SER A 352 30.88 6.24 16.03
N PHE A 353 31.85 5.41 15.64
CA PHE A 353 31.98 4.06 16.20
C PHE A 353 32.52 4.11 17.63
N GLY A 354 32.10 3.16 18.46
CA GLY A 354 32.44 3.17 19.87
C GLY A 354 31.83 2.05 20.71
N HIS A 355 32.02 2.19 22.02
CA HIS A 355 31.40 1.35 23.04
C HIS A 355 31.10 2.19 24.28
N ALA A 356 30.32 1.66 25.22
CA ALA A 356 30.05 2.36 26.48
C ALA A 356 30.32 1.51 27.73
N LEU A 357 30.49 2.19 28.85
CA LEU A 357 30.60 1.60 30.18
C LEU A 357 29.48 2.12 31.08
N LEU A 358 28.83 1.22 31.81
CA LEU A 358 27.91 1.51 32.89
C LEU A 358 28.51 1.05 34.21
N GLU A 359 29.06 2.00 34.97
CA GLU A 359 29.66 1.79 36.29
C GLU A 359 28.63 2.05 37.41
N ILE A 360 27.92 1.01 37.84
CA ILE A 360 27.03 1.08 39.00
C ILE A 360 27.88 1.22 40.27
N LYS A 361 27.64 2.28 41.04
CA LYS A 361 28.38 2.54 42.29
C LYS A 361 27.65 2.01 43.51
N ASN A 362 26.34 2.19 43.56
CA ASN A 362 25.48 1.76 44.67
C ASN A 362 24.01 1.78 44.22
N ARG A 363 23.06 1.70 45.16
CA ARG A 363 21.63 1.69 44.85
C ARG A 363 21.07 2.96 44.21
N THR A 364 21.80 4.08 44.29
CA THR A 364 21.32 5.39 43.82
C THR A 364 22.05 5.89 42.59
N HIS A 365 23.37 5.67 42.47
CA HIS A 365 24.19 6.26 41.41
C HIS A 365 24.85 5.22 40.50
N ALA A 366 24.77 5.46 39.20
CA ALA A 366 25.56 4.78 38.18
C ALA A 366 26.16 5.82 37.22
N PHE A 367 27.42 5.65 36.86
CA PHE A 367 28.08 6.49 35.86
C PHE A 367 28.02 5.79 34.52
N TYR A 368 27.55 6.50 33.51
CA TYR A 368 27.52 6.05 32.14
C TYR A 368 28.47 6.92 31.31
N THR A 369 29.33 6.26 30.53
CA THR A 369 30.34 6.92 29.69
C THR A 369 30.36 6.25 28.33
N TRP A 370 30.20 7.01 27.25
CA TRP A 370 30.38 6.52 25.88
C TRP A 370 31.75 6.93 25.33
N HIS A 371 32.43 5.99 24.67
CA HIS A 371 33.82 6.08 24.24
C HIS A 371 33.91 5.84 22.74
N ARG A 372 34.34 6.87 21.99
CA ARG A 372 34.55 6.78 20.54
C ARG A 372 35.86 6.06 20.22
N ASN A 373 35.92 5.42 19.06
CA ASN A 373 37.14 4.75 18.62
C ASN A 373 38.27 5.72 18.24
N GLN A 374 37.95 6.93 17.79
CA GLN A 374 38.95 7.91 17.35
C GLN A 374 39.68 8.58 18.52
N ASP A 375 39.13 8.52 19.74
CA ASP A 375 39.73 9.13 20.91
C ASP A 375 40.90 8.26 21.41
N SER A 376 42.11 8.81 21.43
CA SER A 376 43.31 8.10 21.90
C SER A 376 43.30 7.99 23.43
N LEU A 377 42.82 6.85 23.95
CA LEU A 377 42.48 6.53 25.35
C LEU A 377 41.07 6.98 25.72
N ALA A 378 40.47 6.24 26.67
CA ALA A 378 39.12 6.32 27.23
C ALA A 378 38.72 7.70 27.80
N VAL A 379 38.83 8.74 26.98
CA VAL A 379 38.21 10.05 27.18
C VAL A 379 36.77 9.87 26.74
N SER A 380 35.87 10.05 27.69
CA SER A 380 34.45 9.93 27.42
C SER A 380 33.99 11.07 26.52
N ALA A 381 33.33 10.73 25.42
CA ALA A 381 32.69 11.69 24.53
C ALA A 381 31.35 12.18 25.08
N ALA A 382 30.70 11.35 25.91
CA ALA A 382 29.46 11.69 26.60
C ALA A 382 29.42 11.05 28.00
N ASP A 383 29.51 11.88 29.03
CA ASP A 383 29.40 11.49 30.44
C ASP A 383 28.02 11.80 31.01
N GLN A 384 27.45 10.84 31.74
CA GLN A 384 26.18 11.04 32.44
C GLN A 384 26.16 10.29 33.78
N LEU A 385 25.78 11.00 34.84
CA LEU A 385 25.41 10.39 36.12
C LEU A 385 23.92 10.06 36.10
N PHE A 386 23.58 8.79 36.35
CA PHE A 386 22.20 8.34 36.47
C PHE A 386 21.82 8.15 37.94
N GLU A 387 20.61 8.60 38.27
CA GLU A 387 19.95 8.30 39.54
C GLU A 387 18.86 7.23 39.36
N SER A 388 18.77 6.27 40.30
CA SER A 388 17.72 5.23 40.31
C SER A 388 16.34 5.82 40.56
N VAL A 389 15.35 5.44 39.74
CA VAL A 389 14.00 6.07 39.69
C VAL A 389 13.07 5.59 40.83
N GLY A 390 13.38 4.46 41.48
CA GLY A 390 12.51 3.73 42.40
C GLY A 390 12.25 4.35 43.80
N ARG A 391 12.60 5.61 44.07
CA ARG A 391 12.68 6.14 45.45
C ARG A 391 11.40 6.76 46.04
N THR A 392 10.27 6.76 45.33
CA THR A 392 9.01 7.33 45.85
C THR A 392 7.98 6.27 46.25
N GLN A 393 8.22 5.57 47.37
CA GLN A 393 7.21 5.25 48.39
C GLN A 393 7.79 4.35 49.49
N ASN A 394 7.99 4.93 50.67
CA ASN A 394 7.57 4.31 51.91
C ASN A 394 6.16 4.85 52.23
N VAL A 395 5.34 4.01 52.86
CA VAL A 395 4.03 4.26 53.51
C VAL A 395 2.79 3.67 52.79
N ALA A 396 2.21 2.68 53.50
CA ALA A 396 0.83 2.18 53.54
C ALA A 396 0.25 1.44 52.31
N ALA A 397 0.07 0.13 52.49
CA ALA A 397 -0.96 -0.63 51.81
C ALA A 397 -2.36 -0.13 52.26
N PRO A 398 -3.30 0.11 51.34
CA PRO A 398 -4.72 0.12 51.67
C PRO A 398 -5.39 -1.19 51.21
N GLU A 399 -6.29 -1.62 52.08
CA GLU A 399 -7.11 -2.81 52.04
C GLU A 399 -8.04 -2.91 50.82
N HIS A 400 -8.49 -4.15 50.61
CA HIS A 400 -9.64 -4.59 49.83
C HIS A 400 -10.75 -3.55 49.60
N ALA A 401 -11.03 -3.26 48.33
CA ALA A 401 -12.36 -2.84 47.88
C ALA A 401 -12.85 -3.81 46.80
N ARG A 402 -13.87 -4.59 47.15
CA ARG A 402 -14.64 -5.47 46.25
C ARG A 402 -15.65 -4.66 45.41
N TYR A 403 -16.04 -5.28 44.30
CA TYR A 403 -17.25 -5.15 43.47
C TYR A 403 -17.17 -4.31 42.18
N PRO A 404 -17.91 -4.68 41.12
CA PRO A 404 -17.95 -6.01 40.50
C PRO A 404 -17.85 -5.94 38.95
N LEU A 405 -17.16 -6.91 38.34
CA LEU A 405 -17.25 -7.18 36.90
C LEU A 405 -18.46 -8.09 36.66
N GLN A 406 -19.56 -7.51 36.20
CA GLN A 406 -20.76 -8.24 35.79
C GLN A 406 -20.63 -8.59 34.31
N PHE A 407 -19.99 -9.72 34.01
CA PHE A 407 -20.12 -10.36 32.69
C PHE A 407 -21.34 -11.27 32.71
N LEU A 408 -22.34 -10.92 31.91
CA LEU A 408 -23.49 -11.76 31.60
C LEU A 408 -23.01 -12.98 30.79
N VAL A 409 -22.84 -14.10 31.49
CA VAL A 409 -22.78 -15.43 30.89
C VAL A 409 -24.23 -15.90 30.74
N SER A 410 -24.77 -15.95 29.53
CA SER A 410 -25.98 -16.73 29.27
C SER A 410 -25.59 -18.12 28.79
N HIS A 411 -25.78 -19.10 29.65
CA HIS A 411 -25.83 -20.51 29.29
C HIS A 411 -27.03 -20.78 28.38
N TYR A 412 -26.82 -21.48 27.27
CA TYR A 412 -27.86 -22.31 26.66
C TYR A 412 -27.27 -23.71 26.42
N ARG A 413 -27.89 -24.71 27.04
CA ARG A 413 -27.59 -26.15 26.87
C ARG A 413 -28.16 -26.66 25.54
N PRO A 414 -27.60 -27.76 24.98
CA PRO A 414 -28.08 -28.35 23.74
C PRO A 414 -29.25 -29.31 24.01
N SER A 415 -30.24 -29.33 23.11
CA SER A 415 -31.17 -30.46 22.97
C SER A 415 -30.99 -31.08 21.59
N THR A 416 -30.95 -32.41 21.58
CA THR A 416 -30.65 -33.26 20.44
C THR A 416 -31.92 -33.77 19.75
N SER A 417 -31.77 -33.98 18.42
CA SER A 417 -32.48 -34.90 17.52
C SER A 417 -33.94 -34.61 17.15
N VAL A 418 -34.25 -34.54 15.84
CA VAL A 418 -35.16 -35.46 15.11
C VAL A 418 -34.89 -35.37 13.58
N LEU A 419 -35.06 -36.53 12.94
CA LEU A 419 -34.79 -36.95 11.55
C LEU A 419 -35.37 -36.12 10.39
N TYR A 420 -34.64 -36.22 9.27
CA TYR A 420 -35.06 -35.97 7.88
C TYR A 420 -35.95 -37.11 7.32
N ARG A 421 -37.05 -36.77 6.62
CA ARG A 421 -37.45 -37.40 5.33
C ARG A 421 -38.67 -36.74 4.65
N SER A 422 -38.50 -36.55 3.32
CA SER A 422 -39.48 -36.74 2.23
C SER A 422 -40.44 -35.61 1.77
N ILE A 423 -40.12 -35.05 0.60
CA ILE A 423 -40.90 -34.97 -0.68
C ILE A 423 -42.42 -34.69 -0.58
N ASP A 424 -42.92 -33.56 -1.13
CA ASP A 424 -43.45 -33.48 -2.52
C ASP A 424 -43.93 -32.05 -2.93
N ARG A 425 -44.03 -31.87 -4.24
CA ARG A 425 -44.27 -30.71 -5.12
C ARG A 425 -45.62 -30.00 -4.96
N SER A 426 -45.69 -28.70 -5.28
CA SER A 426 -46.12 -28.22 -6.62
C SER A 426 -46.61 -26.74 -6.69
N ILE A 427 -45.93 -25.98 -7.57
CA ILE A 427 -46.44 -25.11 -8.66
C ILE A 427 -47.31 -23.86 -8.33
N LYS A 428 -46.77 -22.67 -8.69
CA LYS A 428 -47.27 -21.75 -9.76
C LYS A 428 -46.31 -20.52 -9.88
N LEU A 429 -45.43 -20.47 -10.88
CA LEU A 429 -45.56 -19.83 -12.23
C LEU A 429 -45.75 -18.30 -12.24
N ARG A 430 -44.66 -17.56 -12.53
CA ARG A 430 -44.44 -16.76 -13.77
C ARG A 430 -43.34 -15.69 -13.55
N ASN A 431 -42.24 -15.79 -14.30
CA ASN A 431 -41.71 -14.69 -15.12
C ASN A 431 -40.76 -15.27 -16.17
N ILE A 432 -41.06 -14.94 -17.42
CA ILE A 432 -40.40 -15.42 -18.64
C ILE A 432 -39.15 -14.58 -18.83
N ILE A 433 -37.97 -15.20 -18.75
CA ILE A 433 -36.68 -14.60 -19.12
C ILE A 433 -36.57 -14.67 -20.64
N LYS A 434 -36.47 -13.52 -21.30
CA LYS A 434 -35.97 -13.41 -22.67
C LYS A 434 -34.45 -13.56 -22.61
N HIS A 435 -33.90 -14.65 -23.13
CA HIS A 435 -32.47 -14.76 -23.42
C HIS A 435 -32.20 -14.06 -24.76
N GLU A 436 -31.49 -12.93 -24.74
CA GLU A 436 -30.80 -12.38 -25.91
C GLU A 436 -29.35 -12.90 -25.87
N GLU A 437 -28.97 -13.76 -26.83
CA GLU A 437 -27.57 -14.13 -27.08
C GLU A 437 -26.93 -13.04 -27.95
N ALA A 438 -25.92 -12.34 -27.44
CA ALA A 438 -25.01 -11.56 -28.28
C ALA A 438 -23.88 -12.48 -28.75
N ARG A 439 -23.82 -12.80 -30.05
CA ARG A 439 -22.64 -13.39 -30.69
C ARG A 439 -22.00 -12.31 -31.55
N PHE A 440 -20.70 -12.07 -31.38
CA PHE A 440 -19.89 -11.51 -32.44
C PHE A 440 -19.45 -12.69 -33.29
N SER A 441 -19.73 -12.63 -34.58
CA SER A 441 -19.55 -13.74 -35.51
C SER A 441 -18.06 -14.01 -35.79
N ASN A 442 -17.77 -15.29 -36.03
CA ASN A 442 -16.62 -15.79 -36.79
C ASN A 442 -16.34 -14.91 -38.04
N PRO A 443 -15.10 -14.86 -38.56
CA PRO A 443 -14.64 -13.84 -39.50
C PRO A 443 -15.41 -13.73 -40.83
N ASP A 444 -16.28 -14.69 -41.16
CA ASP A 444 -17.08 -14.74 -42.38
C ASP A 444 -18.42 -13.95 -42.35
N ALA A 445 -18.81 -13.31 -41.24
CA ALA A 445 -20.13 -12.66 -41.18
C ALA A 445 -20.29 -11.44 -40.25
N SER A 446 -19.39 -10.45 -40.27
CA SER A 446 -19.64 -9.14 -39.64
C SER A 446 -19.34 -7.97 -40.59
N ARG A 447 -20.43 -7.32 -40.99
CA ARG A 447 -20.44 -6.15 -41.88
C ARG A 447 -20.01 -4.91 -41.10
N PHE A 448 -19.13 -4.12 -41.73
CA PHE A 448 -18.51 -2.87 -41.28
C PHE A 448 -17.28 -3.02 -40.38
N ARG A 449 -16.13 -2.95 -41.03
CA ARG A 449 -14.83 -2.72 -40.40
C ARG A 449 -14.20 -1.51 -41.11
N TYR A 450 -13.53 -0.63 -40.39
CA TYR A 450 -12.73 0.42 -41.01
C TYR A 450 -11.31 0.45 -40.47
N PHE A 451 -10.38 0.91 -41.29
CA PHE A 451 -8.96 1.00 -41.01
C PHE A 451 -8.41 2.34 -41.51
N LEU A 452 -7.43 2.89 -40.80
CA LEU A 452 -6.64 4.04 -41.24
C LEU A 452 -5.16 3.73 -41.00
N LEU A 453 -4.33 3.95 -42.03
CA LEU A 453 -2.88 4.00 -41.94
C LEU A 453 -2.45 5.39 -41.46
N PRO A 454 -1.89 5.55 -40.25
CA PRO A 454 -1.11 6.74 -39.94
C PRO A 454 0.13 6.71 -40.83
N SER A 455 0.47 7.84 -41.45
CA SER A 455 1.68 7.95 -42.27
C SER A 455 2.93 7.76 -41.40
N ASP A 456 3.83 6.92 -41.90
CA ASP A 456 5.19 6.60 -41.43
C ASP A 456 5.29 5.74 -40.16
N GLU A 457 6.00 4.61 -40.29
CA GLU A 457 6.48 3.78 -39.17
C GLU A 457 7.34 4.66 -38.23
N TYR A 458 6.72 5.19 -37.18
CA TYR A 458 7.45 5.85 -36.10
C TYR A 458 7.63 4.84 -34.97
N PRO A 459 8.83 4.27 -34.77
CA PRO A 459 9.07 3.40 -33.64
C PRO A 459 8.95 4.23 -32.36
N ILE A 460 7.92 3.95 -31.54
CA ILE A 460 7.76 4.54 -30.22
C ILE A 460 8.90 4.00 -29.34
N LYS A 461 9.94 4.79 -29.12
CA LYS A 461 11.09 4.36 -28.31
C LYS A 461 10.83 4.52 -26.81
N TYR A 462 10.05 5.53 -26.45
CA TYR A 462 9.77 5.92 -25.07
C TYR A 462 8.29 6.18 -24.80
N GLU A 463 7.83 5.94 -23.56
CA GLU A 463 6.44 6.16 -23.13
C GLU A 463 5.97 7.60 -23.37
N GLY A 464 6.84 8.59 -23.19
CA GLY A 464 6.55 10.01 -23.42
C GLY A 464 6.23 10.37 -24.89
N GLU A 465 6.53 9.50 -25.85
CA GLU A 465 6.33 9.72 -27.28
C GLU A 465 4.97 9.24 -27.80
N ARG A 466 4.23 8.46 -27.00
CA ARG A 466 2.93 7.91 -27.38
C ARG A 466 1.88 9.03 -27.52
N LEU A 467 1.03 8.93 -28.54
CA LEU A 467 -0.09 9.84 -28.78
C LEU A 467 -1.29 9.55 -27.85
N PRO A 468 -2.20 10.51 -27.62
CA PRO A 468 -3.43 10.27 -26.86
C PRO A 468 -4.40 9.31 -27.58
N PRO A 469 -5.24 8.57 -26.85
CA PRO A 469 -6.25 7.70 -27.43
C PRO A 469 -7.28 8.49 -28.27
N PRO A 470 -7.91 7.85 -29.28
CA PRO A 470 -8.93 8.48 -30.11
C PRO A 470 -10.16 8.86 -29.30
N ILE A 471 -10.82 9.96 -29.68
CA ILE A 471 -12.05 10.43 -29.04
C ILE A 471 -13.22 10.24 -29.98
N VAL A 472 -14.28 9.59 -29.52
CA VAL A 472 -15.55 9.49 -30.23
C VAL A 472 -16.49 10.56 -29.70
N SER A 473 -16.81 11.55 -30.52
CA SER A 473 -17.70 12.65 -30.13
C SER A 473 -18.50 13.17 -31.30
N ASP A 474 -19.61 13.84 -31.00
CA ASP A 474 -20.41 14.57 -31.99
C ASP A 474 -20.01 16.03 -31.86
N LEU A 475 -19.00 16.43 -32.64
CA LEU A 475 -18.34 17.73 -32.51
C LEU A 475 -19.23 18.85 -33.07
N ASN A 476 -19.88 18.59 -34.20
CA ASN A 476 -20.71 19.54 -34.92
C ASN A 476 -22.18 19.57 -34.44
N GLY A 477 -22.60 18.56 -33.65
CA GLY A 477 -23.93 18.40 -33.06
C GLY A 477 -24.99 17.83 -34.02
N ASP A 478 -24.60 17.29 -35.18
CA ASP A 478 -25.51 16.77 -36.20
C ASP A 478 -26.14 15.41 -35.83
N GLY A 479 -25.74 14.85 -34.68
CA GLY A 479 -26.20 13.56 -34.19
C GLY A 479 -25.39 12.38 -34.69
N LYS A 480 -24.36 12.60 -35.52
CA LYS A 480 -23.40 11.59 -35.94
C LYS A 480 -22.10 11.76 -35.17
N LYS A 481 -21.64 10.68 -34.55
CA LYS A 481 -20.31 10.64 -33.94
C LYS A 481 -19.21 10.61 -34.98
N GLU A 482 -18.23 11.49 -34.81
CA GLU A 482 -16.94 11.46 -35.48
C GLU A 482 -15.85 10.88 -34.57
N VAL A 483 -14.77 10.40 -35.19
CA VAL A 483 -13.59 9.89 -34.46
C VAL A 483 -12.44 10.86 -34.64
N LEU A 484 -11.96 11.45 -33.54
CA LEU A 484 -10.86 12.40 -33.53
C LEU A 484 -9.56 11.69 -33.19
N VAL A 485 -8.55 11.84 -34.03
CA VAL A 485 -7.26 11.13 -33.92
C VAL A 485 -6.12 12.14 -34.00
N ALA A 486 -5.13 11.99 -33.12
CA ALA A 486 -3.89 12.74 -33.19
C ALA A 486 -2.85 11.99 -34.03
N THR A 487 -1.99 12.72 -34.73
CA THR A 487 -0.92 12.15 -35.57
C THR A 487 0.46 12.61 -35.11
N HIS A 488 1.51 11.85 -35.45
CA HIS A 488 2.89 12.14 -35.06
C HIS A 488 3.45 13.42 -35.71
N ASP A 489 2.89 13.85 -36.86
CA ASP A 489 3.22 15.11 -37.54
C ASP A 489 2.50 16.34 -36.94
N ALA A 490 2.01 16.23 -35.69
CA ALA A 490 1.36 17.29 -34.93
C ALA A 490 0.07 17.81 -35.60
N LYS A 491 -0.77 16.91 -36.12
CA LYS A 491 -2.11 17.23 -36.61
C LYS A 491 -3.18 16.48 -35.81
N ILE A 492 -4.41 17.01 -35.88
CA ILE A 492 -5.62 16.31 -35.47
C ILE A 492 -6.48 16.07 -36.72
N GLN A 493 -6.89 14.82 -36.92
CA GLN A 493 -7.79 14.40 -37.99
C GLN A 493 -9.16 14.04 -37.41
N VAL A 494 -10.21 14.51 -38.06
CA VAL A 494 -11.60 14.14 -37.77
C VAL A 494 -12.04 13.14 -38.83
N LEU A 495 -12.38 11.94 -38.40
CA LEU A 495 -12.71 10.82 -39.26
C LEU A 495 -14.22 10.56 -39.25
N GLU A 496 -14.78 10.36 -40.44
CA GLU A 496 -16.11 9.78 -40.62
C GLU A 496 -15.97 8.26 -40.69
N PRO A 497 -16.47 7.51 -39.69
CA PRO A 497 -16.40 6.05 -39.72
C PRO A 497 -17.35 5.42 -40.76
N HIS A 498 -18.29 6.19 -41.32
CA HIS A 498 -19.31 5.71 -42.27
C HIS A 498 -18.85 5.81 -43.73
N SER A 499 -18.08 4.84 -44.21
CA SER A 499 -17.72 4.76 -45.64
C SER A 499 -18.09 3.39 -46.24
N ARG A 500 -19.17 3.39 -47.06
CA ARG A 500 -19.72 2.36 -47.99
C ARG A 500 -19.82 0.89 -47.52
N ARG A 501 -20.92 0.20 -47.91
CA ARG A 501 -21.05 -1.26 -47.76
C ARG A 501 -19.89 -1.96 -48.48
N VAL A 502 -19.00 -2.59 -47.74
CA VAL A 502 -18.05 -3.56 -48.27
C VAL A 502 -18.47 -4.92 -47.74
N ASP A 503 -18.65 -5.88 -48.65
CA ASP A 503 -19.12 -7.22 -48.28
C ASP A 503 -18.02 -8.03 -47.56
N GLU A 504 -16.74 -7.65 -47.66
CA GLU A 504 -15.58 -8.29 -46.98
C GLU A 504 -14.44 -7.29 -46.68
N GLY A 505 -13.86 -7.32 -45.47
CA GLY A 505 -12.61 -6.60 -45.11
C GLY A 505 -12.77 -5.23 -44.44
N PHE A 506 -11.62 -4.55 -44.20
CA PHE A 506 -11.56 -3.20 -43.65
C PHE A 506 -11.70 -2.14 -44.76
N SER A 507 -12.56 -1.15 -44.54
CA SER A 507 -12.74 0.04 -45.39
C SER A 507 -11.86 1.20 -44.91
N GLU A 508 -11.34 2.03 -45.81
CA GLU A 508 -10.58 3.20 -45.39
C GLU A 508 -11.52 4.26 -44.78
N ALA A 509 -11.15 4.78 -43.60
CA ALA A 509 -11.90 5.88 -42.96
C ALA A 509 -11.74 7.18 -43.77
N ARG A 510 -12.82 7.92 -43.93
CA ARG A 510 -12.77 9.20 -44.64
C ARG A 510 -12.37 10.31 -43.67
N VAL A 511 -11.27 11.01 -43.97
CA VAL A 511 -10.89 12.24 -43.26
C VAL A 511 -11.85 13.37 -43.68
N LEU A 512 -12.62 13.90 -42.73
CA LEU A 512 -13.54 15.02 -42.95
C LEU A 512 -12.83 16.37 -42.88
N ALA A 513 -11.95 16.50 -41.90
CA ALA A 513 -11.20 17.71 -41.63
C ALA A 513 -9.88 17.35 -40.94
N GLU A 514 -8.86 18.18 -41.16
CA GLU A 514 -7.59 18.11 -40.45
C GLU A 514 -7.17 19.50 -39.99
N VAL A 515 -6.49 19.57 -38.86
CA VAL A 515 -5.92 20.82 -38.33
C VAL A 515 -4.50 20.58 -37.84
N SER A 516 -3.61 21.52 -38.14
CA SER A 516 -2.23 21.51 -37.67
C SER A 516 -2.14 22.18 -36.30
N LEU A 517 -1.37 21.58 -35.38
CA LEU A 517 -1.03 22.14 -34.07
C LEU A 517 0.21 23.05 -34.15
N LEU A 518 0.87 23.12 -35.32
CA LEU A 518 2.03 23.97 -35.55
C LEU A 518 1.64 25.45 -35.62
N PRO A 519 2.49 26.37 -35.15
CA PRO A 519 2.30 27.80 -35.38
C PRO A 519 2.37 28.15 -36.86
N ASP A 520 1.58 29.13 -37.32
CA ASP A 520 1.48 29.56 -38.73
C ASP A 520 2.82 29.93 -39.40
N LYS A 521 3.87 30.20 -38.61
CA LYS A 521 5.20 30.66 -39.07
C LYS A 521 6.35 29.70 -38.79
N ILE A 522 6.13 28.56 -38.13
CA ILE A 522 7.19 27.66 -37.66
C ILE A 522 6.94 26.26 -38.20
N ARG A 523 7.91 25.69 -38.93
CA ARG A 523 7.83 24.34 -39.51
C ARG A 523 8.41 23.23 -38.61
N VAL A 524 8.90 23.59 -37.42
CA VAL A 524 9.51 22.63 -36.49
C VAL A 524 8.43 22.11 -35.54
N ALA A 525 8.24 20.78 -35.49
CA ALA A 525 7.23 20.11 -34.68
C ALA A 525 7.61 19.91 -33.20
N SER A 526 8.82 20.36 -32.81
CA SER A 526 9.30 20.23 -31.42
C SER A 526 8.35 20.90 -30.44
N GLY A 527 7.91 20.17 -29.42
CA GLY A 527 6.95 20.65 -28.42
C GLY A 527 5.48 20.77 -28.88
N ARG A 528 5.14 20.40 -30.12
CA ARG A 528 3.77 20.55 -30.68
C ARG A 528 3.00 19.25 -30.86
N ARG A 529 3.59 18.10 -30.52
CA ARG A 529 2.90 16.80 -30.50
C ARG A 529 1.76 16.81 -29.47
N ALA A 530 0.59 16.30 -29.82
CA ALA A 530 -0.52 16.15 -28.88
C ALA A 530 -0.18 15.11 -27.80
N VAL A 531 -0.51 15.41 -26.54
CA VAL A 531 -0.33 14.51 -25.39
C VAL A 531 -1.68 14.17 -24.74
N ALA A 532 -2.62 15.12 -24.72
CA ALA A 532 -3.98 14.90 -24.24
C ALA A 532 -4.98 15.65 -25.11
N MET A 533 -6.16 15.06 -25.25
CA MET A 533 -7.29 15.65 -25.95
C MET A 533 -8.58 15.42 -25.15
N ALA A 534 -9.53 16.35 -25.22
CA ALA A 534 -10.88 16.15 -24.71
C ALA A 534 -11.89 17.01 -25.49
N THR A 535 -13.11 16.49 -25.65
CA THR A 535 -14.23 17.24 -26.20
C THR A 535 -15.28 17.54 -25.14
N GLY A 536 -15.97 18.67 -25.26
CA GLY A 536 -17.11 18.95 -24.41
C GLY A 536 -17.87 20.21 -24.82
N VAL A 537 -18.92 20.52 -24.07
CA VAL A 537 -19.86 21.60 -24.40
C VAL A 537 -19.60 22.79 -23.50
N VAL A 538 -19.43 23.98 -24.09
CA VAL A 538 -19.18 25.24 -23.35
C VAL A 538 -20.39 26.17 -23.31
N ASP A 539 -21.29 26.09 -24.29
CA ASP A 539 -22.42 27.01 -24.42
C ASP A 539 -23.54 26.71 -23.40
N ARG A 540 -24.10 27.77 -22.78
CA ARG A 540 -25.11 27.65 -21.70
C ARG A 540 -26.57 27.57 -22.17
N ILE A 541 -26.87 28.09 -23.36
CA ILE A 541 -28.24 28.42 -23.77
C ILE A 541 -28.81 27.28 -24.63
N PHE A 542 -29.77 26.56 -24.07
CA PHE A 542 -30.57 25.56 -24.78
C PHE A 542 -31.92 26.17 -25.18
N LYS A 543 -32.03 26.73 -26.39
CA LYS A 543 -33.36 26.84 -27.01
C LYS A 543 -33.76 25.44 -27.50
N HIS A 544 -35.00 25.03 -27.25
CA HIS A 544 -35.53 23.76 -27.78
C HIS A 544 -35.31 23.73 -29.31
N GLY A 545 -34.56 22.74 -29.81
CA GLY A 545 -34.24 22.57 -31.23
C GLY A 545 -32.92 23.17 -31.72
N GLN A 546 -32.09 23.78 -30.86
CA GLN A 546 -30.72 24.16 -31.24
C GLN A 546 -29.76 22.97 -31.11
N VAL A 547 -28.93 22.79 -32.16
CA VAL A 547 -27.86 21.80 -32.25
C VAL A 547 -26.78 22.07 -31.21
N GLN A 548 -26.38 21.04 -30.45
CA GLN A 548 -25.41 21.13 -29.37
C GLN A 548 -23.99 20.90 -29.90
N LYS A 549 -23.29 22.00 -30.20
CA LYS A 549 -21.91 21.97 -30.67
C LYS A 549 -20.93 21.75 -29.52
N GLN A 550 -19.84 21.05 -29.80
CA GLN A 550 -18.75 20.84 -28.86
C GLN A 550 -17.49 21.60 -29.28
N VAL A 551 -16.59 21.76 -28.32
CA VAL A 551 -15.23 22.25 -28.55
C VAL A 551 -14.24 21.12 -28.31
N LEU A 552 -13.12 21.15 -29.03
CA LEU A 552 -11.99 20.25 -28.85
C LEU A 552 -10.88 21.00 -28.11
N VAL A 553 -10.40 20.46 -27.00
CA VAL A 553 -9.23 20.98 -26.29
C VAL A 553 -8.08 20.01 -26.45
N VAL A 554 -6.92 20.52 -26.84
CA VAL A 554 -5.69 19.76 -27.07
C VAL A 554 -4.57 20.35 -26.22
N VAL A 555 -3.80 19.50 -25.56
CA VAL A 555 -2.57 19.89 -24.86
C VAL A 555 -1.37 19.25 -25.54
N THR A 556 -0.36 20.05 -25.87
CA THR A 556 0.84 19.60 -26.56
C THR A 556 1.99 19.25 -25.61
N SER A 557 3.03 18.59 -26.13
CA SER A 557 4.23 18.21 -25.35
C SER A 557 4.97 19.42 -24.78
N GLY A 558 4.90 20.58 -25.42
CA GLY A 558 5.40 21.87 -24.95
C GLY A 558 4.36 22.71 -24.20
N TRP A 559 3.40 22.09 -23.49
CA TRP A 559 2.41 22.76 -22.63
C TRP A 559 1.63 23.91 -23.29
N SER A 560 1.39 23.80 -24.59
CA SER A 560 0.46 24.69 -25.30
C SER A 560 -0.94 24.10 -25.22
N ILE A 561 -1.86 24.83 -24.59
CA ILE A 561 -3.27 24.46 -24.44
C ILE A 561 -4.05 25.19 -25.52
N MET A 562 -4.66 24.42 -26.42
CA MET A 562 -5.41 24.94 -27.56
C MET A 562 -6.87 24.52 -27.46
N CYS A 563 -7.78 25.45 -27.74
CA CYS A 563 -9.19 25.17 -27.85
C CYS A 563 -9.65 25.45 -29.27
N PHE A 564 -10.27 24.47 -29.89
CA PHE A 564 -10.82 24.51 -31.24
C PHE A 564 -12.33 24.43 -31.16
N ASP A 565 -12.99 25.15 -32.06
CA ASP A 565 -14.42 25.02 -32.24
C ASP A 565 -14.79 23.78 -33.07
N HIS A 566 -16.08 23.60 -33.33
CA HIS A 566 -16.59 22.50 -34.14
C HIS A 566 -16.10 22.41 -35.58
N ASN A 567 -15.55 23.49 -36.15
CA ASN A 567 -14.96 23.52 -37.49
C ASN A 567 -13.44 23.38 -37.44
N LEU A 568 -12.89 23.02 -36.28
CA LEU A 568 -11.45 23.01 -35.99
C LEU A 568 -10.78 24.40 -36.15
N GLU A 569 -11.55 25.49 -36.02
CA GLU A 569 -10.98 26.83 -35.93
C GLU A 569 -10.48 27.08 -34.52
N LYS A 570 -9.22 27.51 -34.39
CA LYS A 570 -8.60 27.79 -33.09
C LYS A 570 -9.27 29.00 -32.45
N LEU A 571 -9.98 28.79 -31.33
CA LEU A 571 -10.62 29.83 -30.54
C LEU A 571 -9.60 30.61 -29.71
N TRP A 572 -8.69 29.89 -29.06
CA TRP A 572 -7.63 30.46 -28.24
C TRP A 572 -6.50 29.46 -28.03
N GLU A 573 -5.32 29.99 -27.71
CA GLU A 573 -4.12 29.24 -27.35
C GLU A 573 -3.46 29.92 -26.16
N THR A 574 -3.13 29.12 -25.14
CA THR A 574 -2.40 29.58 -23.95
C THR A 574 -1.19 28.69 -23.76
N ASN A 575 -0.01 29.29 -23.68
CA ASN A 575 1.24 28.57 -23.40
C ASN A 575 1.57 28.72 -21.92
N VAL A 576 1.79 27.58 -21.23
CA VAL A 576 2.20 27.53 -19.82
C VAL A 576 3.54 26.82 -19.62
N GLN A 577 4.35 26.68 -20.68
CA GLN A 577 5.65 26.03 -20.66
C GLN A 577 6.63 26.67 -19.67
N GLU A 578 6.56 27.99 -19.44
CA GLU A 578 7.42 28.70 -18.48
C GLU A 578 7.24 28.21 -17.03
N ASP A 579 6.10 27.57 -16.72
CA ASP A 579 5.86 27.00 -15.39
C ASP A 579 6.64 25.70 -15.16
N PHE A 580 7.31 25.16 -16.19
CA PHE A 580 8.00 23.88 -16.14
C PHE A 580 9.42 23.94 -16.71
N PRO A 581 10.38 23.19 -16.13
CA PRO A 581 11.75 23.15 -16.61
C PRO A 581 11.86 22.56 -18.02
N HIS A 582 12.81 23.08 -18.80
CA HIS A 582 13.21 22.51 -20.08
C HIS A 582 13.80 21.10 -19.84
N ASN A 583 13.45 20.12 -20.68
CA ASN A 583 13.81 18.68 -20.59
C ASN A 583 12.97 17.80 -19.63
N ALA A 584 11.79 18.24 -19.22
CA ALA A 584 10.82 17.37 -18.55
C ALA A 584 9.80 16.79 -19.56
N HIS A 585 9.23 15.62 -19.27
CA HIS A 585 8.14 15.03 -20.06
C HIS A 585 6.88 14.84 -19.21
N HIS A 586 5.73 14.71 -19.88
CA HIS A 586 4.42 14.53 -19.21
C HIS A 586 4.30 13.12 -18.65
N ARG A 587 4.12 13.00 -17.33
CA ARG A 587 3.84 11.72 -16.66
C ARG A 587 2.35 11.50 -16.46
N GLU A 588 1.62 12.57 -16.14
CA GLU A 588 0.17 12.54 -15.96
C GLU A 588 -0.45 13.77 -16.62
N ILE A 589 -1.60 13.61 -17.27
CA ILE A 589 -2.33 14.73 -17.85
C ILE A 589 -3.81 14.40 -18.03
N SER A 590 -4.69 15.36 -17.73
CA SER A 590 -6.12 15.23 -18.03
C SER A 590 -6.79 16.58 -18.27
N ILE A 591 -7.84 16.55 -19.09
CA ILE A 591 -8.63 17.71 -19.48
C ILE A 591 -10.11 17.45 -19.13
N SER A 592 -10.78 18.45 -18.59
CA SER A 592 -12.23 18.45 -18.34
C SER A 592 -12.87 19.67 -18.99
N VAL A 593 -13.86 19.45 -19.85
CA VAL A 593 -14.56 20.50 -20.60
C VAL A 593 -16.05 20.50 -20.23
N THR A 594 -16.54 21.60 -19.67
CA THR A 594 -17.92 21.66 -19.14
C THR A 594 -18.62 22.97 -19.46
N ASN A 595 -19.96 22.95 -19.40
CA ASN A 595 -20.82 24.13 -19.64
C ASN A 595 -21.06 24.97 -18.37
N TYR A 596 -20.46 24.57 -17.25
CA TYR A 596 -20.47 25.33 -16.01
C TYR A 596 -19.54 26.54 -16.11
N THR A 597 -19.74 27.52 -15.22
CA THR A 597 -19.03 28.80 -15.28
C THR A 597 -18.72 29.29 -13.89
N LEU A 598 -17.59 30.00 -13.75
CA LEU A 598 -17.10 30.47 -12.45
C LEU A 598 -17.36 31.96 -12.21
N LYS A 599 -17.39 32.79 -13.26
CA LYS A 599 -17.83 34.19 -13.16
C LYS A 599 -19.02 34.48 -14.06
N HIS A 600 -19.77 35.50 -13.67
CA HIS A 600 -20.81 36.08 -14.53
C HIS A 600 -20.15 36.64 -15.79
N GLY A 601 -20.68 36.27 -16.96
CA GLY A 601 -20.12 36.64 -18.27
C GLY A 601 -19.30 35.53 -18.96
N ASP A 602 -18.88 34.49 -18.22
CA ASP A 602 -18.13 33.38 -18.83
C ASP A 602 -19.03 32.44 -19.63
N VAL A 603 -18.43 31.73 -20.59
CA VAL A 603 -19.09 30.68 -21.37
C VAL A 603 -18.25 29.41 -21.26
N GLY A 604 -18.77 28.43 -20.53
CA GLY A 604 -18.10 27.18 -20.20
C GLY A 604 -16.85 27.32 -19.33
N LEU A 605 -16.28 26.17 -18.99
CA LEU A 605 -15.09 26.03 -18.17
C LEU A 605 -14.25 24.88 -18.73
N VAL A 606 -12.97 25.15 -18.96
CA VAL A 606 -11.96 24.17 -19.34
C VAL A 606 -10.97 24.06 -18.18
N ILE A 607 -10.78 22.85 -17.67
CA ILE A 607 -9.81 22.55 -16.61
C ILE A 607 -8.78 21.61 -17.21
N VAL A 608 -7.51 21.98 -17.10
CA VAL A 608 -6.37 21.16 -17.50
C VAL A 608 -5.54 20.93 -16.25
N GLY A 609 -5.10 19.69 -16.04
CA GLY A 609 -4.09 19.43 -15.04
C GLY A 609 -3.11 18.38 -15.49
N GLY A 610 -1.89 18.45 -14.96
CA GLY A 610 -0.84 17.51 -15.32
C GLY A 610 0.39 17.62 -14.43
N ARG A 611 1.24 16.60 -14.53
CA ARG A 611 2.48 16.44 -13.80
C ARG A 611 3.61 16.12 -14.77
N MET A 612 4.78 16.70 -14.50
CA MET A 612 5.98 16.44 -15.29
C MET A 612 7.01 15.61 -14.52
N GLU A 613 7.86 14.89 -15.23
CA GLU A 613 8.96 14.13 -14.66
C GLU A 613 10.25 14.41 -15.46
N MET A 614 11.38 14.54 -14.76
CA MET A 614 12.68 14.70 -15.43
C MET A 614 13.06 13.38 -16.11
N GLN A 615 13.60 13.48 -17.32
CA GLN A 615 14.18 12.33 -17.97
C GLN A 615 15.51 11.98 -17.25
N PRO A 616 15.70 10.75 -16.74
CA PRO A 616 17.00 10.35 -16.19
C PRO A 616 18.04 10.47 -17.31
N HIS A 617 19.14 11.18 -17.04
CA HIS A 617 20.22 11.42 -18.00
C HIS A 617 20.87 10.12 -18.46
N MET A 618 20.34 9.52 -19.51
CA MET A 618 21.07 8.62 -20.39
C MET A 618 20.78 9.05 -21.83
N HIS A 619 21.81 9.57 -22.47
CA HIS A 619 21.90 10.05 -23.85
C HIS A 619 21.28 11.40 -24.19
N LEU A 620 22.10 12.45 -24.06
CA LEU A 620 22.02 13.63 -24.91
C LEU A 620 22.65 13.31 -26.29
N ASP A 621 22.10 13.91 -27.34
CA ASP A 621 22.67 13.89 -28.69
C ASP A 621 24.01 14.68 -28.65
N PRO A 622 25.14 14.17 -29.19
CA PRO A 622 26.45 14.82 -29.11
C PRO A 622 26.50 16.28 -29.59
N PHE A 623 25.52 16.72 -30.38
CA PHE A 623 25.42 18.10 -30.86
C PHE A 623 24.82 19.07 -29.83
N GLU A 624 23.92 18.62 -28.95
CA GLU A 624 23.35 19.47 -27.87
C GLU A 624 24.32 19.65 -26.68
N GLU A 625 25.29 18.75 -26.53
CA GLU A 625 26.34 18.85 -25.51
C GLU A 625 27.36 19.95 -25.86
N ILE A 626 27.63 20.15 -27.16
CA ILE A 626 28.53 21.20 -27.66
C ILE A 626 27.89 22.59 -27.51
N GLU A 627 26.61 22.72 -27.83
CA GLU A 627 25.88 24.00 -27.73
C GLU A 627 25.75 24.46 -26.26
N ARG A 628 25.51 23.53 -25.32
CA ARG A 628 25.52 23.85 -23.88
C ARG A 628 26.91 24.16 -23.32
N ALA A 629 27.96 23.54 -23.85
CA ALA A 629 29.34 23.86 -23.45
C ALA A 629 29.73 25.28 -23.90
N GLU A 630 29.26 25.72 -25.07
CA GLU A 630 29.43 27.10 -25.55
C GLU A 630 28.57 28.10 -24.76
N GLU A 631 27.30 27.79 -24.48
CA GLU A 631 26.44 28.65 -23.66
C GLU A 631 26.93 28.77 -22.20
N SER A 632 27.40 27.69 -21.59
CA SER A 632 27.97 27.68 -20.23
C SER A 632 29.29 28.46 -20.16
N ALA A 633 30.13 28.38 -21.20
CA ALA A 633 31.35 29.19 -21.32
C ALA A 633 31.04 30.69 -21.50
N GLU A 634 29.97 31.03 -22.22
CA GLU A 634 29.53 32.40 -22.43
C GLU A 634 28.85 32.99 -21.16
N GLN A 635 28.14 32.16 -20.39
CA GLN A 635 27.58 32.52 -19.09
C GLN A 635 28.69 32.72 -18.04
N HIS A 636 29.71 31.87 -18.02
CA HIS A 636 30.89 32.05 -17.16
C HIS A 636 31.71 33.31 -17.51
N ARG A 637 31.69 33.78 -18.77
CA ARG A 637 32.29 35.08 -19.14
C ARG A 637 31.47 36.27 -18.67
N ARG A 638 30.14 36.15 -18.58
CA ARG A 638 29.24 37.24 -18.13
C ARG A 638 29.16 37.36 -16.61
N SER A 639 29.37 36.27 -15.85
CA SER A 639 29.30 36.26 -14.38
C SER A 639 30.55 36.85 -13.68
N ALA A 640 31.60 37.21 -14.42
CA ALA A 640 32.85 37.71 -13.84
C ALA A 640 32.86 39.24 -13.58
N SER A 641 31.79 39.98 -13.91
CA SER A 641 31.79 41.45 -13.78
C SER A 641 30.69 42.09 -12.93
N GLU A 642 29.83 41.35 -12.25
CA GLU A 642 28.84 41.96 -11.36
C GLU A 642 28.81 41.30 -9.98
N LYS A 643 29.07 42.14 -8.98
CA LYS A 643 29.19 41.80 -7.57
C LYS A 643 28.00 42.43 -6.87
N GLU A 644 26.87 41.74 -6.77
CA GLU A 644 25.80 42.01 -5.78
C GLU A 644 24.68 40.94 -5.81
N SER A 645 24.25 40.52 -4.61
CA SER A 645 23.02 39.77 -4.25
C SER A 645 22.57 38.57 -5.10
N ALA A 646 22.76 37.35 -4.59
CA ALA A 646 22.01 36.17 -5.01
C ALA A 646 21.08 35.71 -3.87
N ASP A 647 19.88 36.30 -3.84
CA ASP A 647 18.70 35.68 -3.24
C ASP A 647 18.12 34.66 -4.24
N ALA A 648 17.72 33.49 -3.72
CA ALA A 648 16.77 32.51 -4.27
C ALA A 648 16.92 32.08 -5.75
N SER A 649 17.59 30.94 -6.00
CA SER A 649 17.22 30.06 -7.13
C SER A 649 16.39 28.89 -6.58
N GLY A 650 15.07 29.03 -6.66
CA GLY A 650 14.12 27.98 -6.28
C GLY A 650 14.19 26.82 -7.27
N ALA A 651 14.65 25.66 -6.80
CA ALA A 651 14.50 24.41 -7.53
C ALA A 651 12.99 24.09 -7.62
N VAL A 652 12.44 24.08 -8.83
CA VAL A 652 11.03 23.74 -9.09
C VAL A 652 10.83 22.25 -8.75
N ASP A 653 10.06 21.95 -7.71
CA ASP A 653 9.69 20.58 -7.33
C ASP A 653 8.73 19.99 -8.37
N LEU A 654 9.24 19.16 -9.28
CA LEU A 654 8.47 18.50 -10.34
C LEU A 654 7.49 17.42 -9.82
N ARG A 655 7.40 17.20 -8.50
CA ARG A 655 6.56 16.14 -7.93
C ARG A 655 5.08 16.48 -7.83
N HIS A 656 4.68 17.75 -7.94
CA HIS A 656 3.30 18.17 -7.73
C HIS A 656 2.47 18.25 -9.04
N PHE A 657 1.19 17.85 -8.97
CA PHE A 657 0.23 17.93 -10.08
C PHE A 657 -0.32 19.36 -10.20
N ALA A 658 -0.01 20.04 -11.30
CA ALA A 658 -0.43 21.41 -11.56
C ALA A 658 -1.86 21.46 -12.12
N PHE A 659 -2.61 22.52 -11.80
CA PHE A 659 -3.99 22.71 -12.28
C PHE A 659 -4.20 24.11 -12.86
N TYR A 660 -4.91 24.17 -13.99
CA TYR A 660 -5.24 25.39 -14.70
C TYR A 660 -6.72 25.38 -15.08
N ALA A 661 -7.44 26.46 -14.74
CA ALA A 661 -8.82 26.64 -15.14
C ALA A 661 -8.97 27.87 -16.04
N PHE A 662 -9.58 27.67 -17.20
CA PHE A 662 -9.81 28.70 -18.22
C PHE A 662 -11.31 28.86 -18.49
N ALA A 663 -11.74 30.08 -18.79
CA ALA A 663 -13.07 30.29 -19.35
C ALA A 663 -13.15 29.61 -20.73
N GLY A 664 -14.15 28.77 -20.95
CA GLY A 664 -14.15 27.81 -22.05
C GLY A 664 -14.00 28.44 -23.43
N ARG A 665 -14.70 29.55 -23.70
CA ARG A 665 -14.68 30.19 -25.02
C ARG A 665 -13.60 31.26 -25.21
N SER A 666 -13.17 31.94 -24.15
CA SER A 666 -12.21 33.06 -24.26
C SER A 666 -10.78 32.68 -23.88
N GLY A 667 -10.56 31.53 -23.25
CA GLY A 667 -9.23 31.12 -22.78
C GLY A 667 -8.71 31.93 -21.59
N THR A 668 -9.47 32.89 -21.07
CA THR A 668 -9.02 33.72 -19.95
C THR A 668 -8.80 32.87 -18.70
N PRO A 669 -7.61 32.90 -18.06
CA PRO A 669 -7.33 32.12 -16.86
C PRO A 669 -8.21 32.60 -15.70
N ARG A 670 -8.83 31.65 -14.99
CA ARG A 670 -9.72 31.90 -13.85
C ARG A 670 -9.00 31.71 -12.52
N TRP A 671 -8.25 30.63 -12.46
CA TRP A 671 -7.30 30.34 -11.39
C TRP A 671 -6.29 29.35 -11.96
N SER A 672 -5.07 29.41 -11.44
CA SER A 672 -3.99 28.46 -11.73
C SER A 672 -3.33 28.13 -10.41
N ARG A 673 -3.10 26.85 -10.17
CA ARG A 673 -2.32 26.37 -9.04
C ARG A 673 -0.99 25.88 -9.58
N LYS A 674 0.01 26.76 -9.47
CA LYS A 674 1.40 26.51 -9.81
C LYS A 674 2.13 26.01 -8.57
N ASN A 675 3.27 25.35 -8.72
CA ASN A 675 4.08 24.86 -7.60
C ASN A 675 4.39 25.99 -6.62
N GLU A 676 3.69 26.04 -5.49
CA GLU A 676 3.99 26.97 -4.40
C GLU A 676 5.27 26.48 -3.70
N ASN A 677 6.13 27.40 -3.29
CA ASN A 677 7.35 27.18 -2.49
C ASN A 677 7.05 26.32 -1.25
N ILE A 678 7.12 25.00 -1.41
CA ILE A 678 7.08 24.02 -0.34
C ILE A 678 8.50 23.45 -0.31
N GLU A 679 9.24 23.74 0.77
CA GLU A 679 10.56 23.14 1.02
C GLU A 679 10.49 21.63 0.79
N GLY A 680 11.38 21.15 -0.08
CA GLY A 680 11.29 19.85 -0.73
C GLY A 680 11.19 18.69 0.26
N ALA A 681 10.07 17.97 0.19
CA ALA A 681 9.98 16.63 0.73
C ALA A 681 10.59 15.66 -0.29
N SER A 682 11.61 14.89 0.12
CA SER A 682 12.10 13.73 -0.62
C SER A 682 10.96 12.73 -0.83
N SER A 683 10.84 12.22 -2.05
CA SER A 683 9.97 11.09 -2.38
C SER A 683 10.67 9.79 -1.98
N ASP A 684 11.00 9.65 -0.70
CA ASP A 684 11.11 8.31 -0.12
C ASP A 684 9.68 7.87 0.22
N GLU A 685 9.34 6.70 -0.31
CA GLU A 685 8.02 6.06 -0.20
C GLU A 685 7.43 6.24 1.18
N SER A 686 6.45 7.15 1.27
CA SER A 686 5.74 7.42 2.49
C SER A 686 4.85 6.21 2.79
N PRO A 687 5.07 5.45 3.88
CA PRO A 687 4.16 4.37 4.23
C PRO A 687 2.78 4.99 4.45
N LEU A 688 1.77 4.51 3.72
CA LEU A 688 0.37 4.94 3.82
C LEU A 688 -0.05 5.14 5.29
N ILE A 689 -0.14 6.40 5.72
CA ILE A 689 -0.37 6.75 7.12
C ILE A 689 -1.84 6.54 7.51
N PRO A 690 -2.13 5.95 8.69
CA PRO A 690 -3.45 5.89 9.32
C PRO A 690 -4.22 7.20 9.39
N GLN A 691 -5.23 7.38 8.51
CA GLN A 691 -6.26 8.43 8.58
C GLN A 691 -7.11 8.42 9.86
N HIS A 692 -6.79 7.58 10.84
CA HIS A 692 -7.44 7.47 12.14
C HIS A 692 -6.57 7.93 13.30
N ASN A 693 -5.35 8.43 13.04
CA ASN A 693 -4.56 9.14 14.03
C ASN A 693 -5.04 10.60 14.17
N TYR A 694 -6.09 10.81 14.95
CA TYR A 694 -6.66 12.15 15.25
C TYR A 694 -5.73 13.06 16.10
N LYS A 695 -4.44 12.74 16.17
CA LYS A 695 -3.45 13.31 17.10
C LYS A 695 -2.07 13.54 16.47
N LEU A 696 -1.68 12.72 15.48
CA LEU A 696 -0.35 12.80 14.84
C LEU A 696 -0.28 13.85 13.73
N ASP A 697 -1.37 14.54 13.45
CA ASP A 697 -1.46 15.41 12.29
C ASP A 697 -1.22 16.88 12.62
N VAL A 698 -0.37 17.23 13.60
CA VAL A 698 -0.02 18.65 13.83
C VAL A 698 0.76 19.20 12.62
N HIS A 699 1.53 18.37 11.92
CA HIS A 699 2.24 18.79 10.71
C HIS A 699 1.35 18.85 9.45
N ALA A 700 0.36 17.97 9.22
CA ALA A 700 -0.61 18.25 8.14
C ALA A 700 -1.74 19.20 8.57
N LEU A 701 -2.03 19.41 9.85
CA LEU A 701 -2.88 20.52 10.32
C LEU A 701 -2.18 21.88 10.20
N ASN A 702 -0.85 21.95 10.36
CA ASN A 702 -0.07 23.17 10.13
C ASN A 702 0.30 23.37 8.65
N ARG A 703 0.23 22.32 7.81
CA ARG A 703 0.34 22.42 6.33
C ARG A 703 -1.01 22.62 5.63
N ARG A 704 -2.13 22.38 6.31
CA ARG A 704 -3.47 22.60 5.76
C ARG A 704 -3.65 24.08 5.46
N GLN A 705 -3.81 24.39 4.18
CA GLN A 705 -4.25 25.73 3.81
C GLN A 705 -5.64 26.02 4.42
N PRO A 706 -5.96 27.27 4.76
CA PRO A 706 -7.26 27.63 5.32
C PRO A 706 -8.43 27.14 4.45
N GLY A 707 -9.11 26.06 4.90
CA GLY A 707 -10.26 25.48 4.20
C GLY A 707 -10.09 24.05 3.69
N GLU A 708 -8.93 23.42 3.88
CA GLU A 708 -8.73 21.98 3.69
C GLU A 708 -9.36 21.16 4.83
N PHE A 709 -10.13 20.14 4.48
CA PHE A 709 -10.83 19.25 5.40
C PHE A 709 -10.30 17.82 5.29
N GLU A 710 -10.49 17.02 6.34
CA GLU A 710 -10.26 15.58 6.25
C GLU A 710 -11.22 14.96 5.22
N CYS A 711 -10.69 14.17 4.29
CA CYS A 711 -11.50 13.43 3.30
C CYS A 711 -12.62 12.59 3.95
N ARG A 712 -12.43 12.15 5.20
CA ARG A 712 -13.44 11.46 6.00
C ARG A 712 -14.74 12.27 6.19
N GLU A 713 -14.67 13.60 6.22
CA GLU A 713 -15.88 14.44 6.31
C GLU A 713 -16.75 14.34 5.06
N PHE A 714 -16.16 13.95 3.92
CA PHE A 714 -16.80 13.75 2.63
C PHE A 714 -16.95 12.27 2.27
N ARG A 715 -16.90 11.34 3.25
CA ARG A 715 -16.93 9.88 3.01
C ARG A 715 -17.95 9.43 1.97
N GLU A 716 -19.21 9.89 2.06
CA GLU A 716 -20.24 9.50 1.08
C GLU A 716 -19.95 10.02 -0.33
N SER A 717 -19.36 11.21 -0.43
CA SER A 717 -19.02 11.83 -1.71
C SER A 717 -17.80 11.18 -2.35
N ILE A 718 -16.80 10.79 -1.55
CA ILE A 718 -15.60 10.07 -2.03
C ILE A 718 -15.95 8.66 -2.50
N LEU A 719 -16.80 7.92 -1.78
CA LEU A 719 -17.26 6.61 -2.25
C LEU A 719 -18.09 6.73 -3.54
N GLY A 720 -18.79 7.85 -3.72
CA GLY A 720 -19.53 8.14 -4.96
C GLY A 720 -18.65 8.43 -6.18
N THR A 721 -17.33 8.60 -5.99
CA THR A 721 -16.37 8.79 -7.09
C THR A 721 -15.55 7.52 -7.39
N MET A 722 -15.73 6.45 -6.62
CA MET A 722 -15.08 5.14 -6.83
C MET A 722 -15.75 4.36 -7.98
N PRO A 723 -15.07 3.36 -8.59
CA PRO A 723 -13.72 2.87 -8.29
C PRO A 723 -12.58 3.79 -8.75
N HIS A 724 -11.42 3.65 -8.11
CA HIS A 724 -10.16 4.25 -8.57
C HIS A 724 -9.11 3.16 -8.80
N HIS A 725 -8.43 3.24 -9.93
CA HIS A 725 -7.22 2.50 -10.24
C HIS A 725 -6.34 3.40 -11.09
N TRP A 726 -5.03 3.16 -11.05
CA TRP A 726 -4.06 3.86 -11.87
C TRP A 726 -2.89 2.92 -12.17
N ASP A 727 -2.71 2.61 -13.45
CA ASP A 727 -1.57 1.84 -13.99
C ASP A 727 -0.79 2.71 -14.99
N ARG A 728 -1.49 3.55 -15.76
CA ARG A 728 -0.92 4.34 -16.86
C ARG A 728 -1.41 5.78 -16.86
N ARG A 729 -0.72 6.64 -17.61
CA ARG A 729 -1.09 8.06 -17.77
C ARG A 729 -2.51 8.27 -18.29
N GLU A 730 -3.04 7.34 -19.09
CA GLU A 730 -4.40 7.41 -19.64
C GLU A 730 -5.49 7.20 -18.57
N ASP A 731 -5.15 6.64 -17.40
CA ASP A 731 -6.07 6.44 -16.28
C ASP A 731 -6.31 7.74 -15.49
N THR A 732 -5.47 8.76 -15.70
CA THR A 732 -5.62 10.07 -15.06
C THR A 732 -6.88 10.76 -15.59
N MET A 733 -7.80 11.13 -14.69
CA MET A 733 -9.08 11.74 -15.08
C MET A 733 -9.56 12.85 -14.13
N LEU A 734 -10.19 13.87 -14.72
CA LEU A 734 -10.84 14.98 -14.01
C LEU A 734 -12.37 14.88 -14.10
N LYS A 735 -13.03 14.53 -12.99
CA LYS A 735 -14.49 14.36 -12.91
C LYS A 735 -15.13 15.45 -12.06
N LEU A 736 -16.19 16.09 -12.56
CA LEU A 736 -17.00 17.00 -11.74
C LEU A 736 -17.89 16.23 -10.77
N ALA A 737 -17.87 16.61 -9.50
CA ALA A 737 -18.70 16.00 -8.47
C ALA A 737 -19.28 17.04 -7.51
N HIS A 738 -20.29 16.61 -6.73
CA HIS A 738 -20.88 17.42 -5.67
C HIS A 738 -20.58 16.81 -4.30
N PHE A 739 -19.64 17.43 -3.57
CA PHE A 739 -19.21 17.00 -2.26
C PHE A 739 -20.06 17.62 -1.16
N ARG A 740 -20.55 16.77 -0.25
CA ARG A 740 -21.32 17.19 0.94
C ARG A 740 -20.65 16.69 2.20
N ARG A 741 -20.55 17.58 3.19
CA ARG A 741 -20.07 17.21 4.52
C ARG A 741 -21.09 16.32 5.21
N HIS A 742 -20.63 15.22 5.77
CA HIS A 742 -21.43 14.27 6.53
C HIS A 742 -21.99 14.93 7.81
N LYS A 743 -23.31 14.90 8.02
CA LYS A 743 -23.92 15.45 9.24
C LYS A 743 -23.54 14.57 10.45
N ARG A 744 -22.74 15.08 11.40
CA ARG A 744 -22.47 14.38 12.67
C ARG A 744 -23.79 14.23 13.43
N LYS A 745 -24.21 13.00 13.76
CA LYS A 745 -25.26 12.79 14.78
C LYS A 745 -24.72 13.36 16.09
N ALA A 746 -25.33 14.44 16.58
CA ALA A 746 -25.02 14.97 17.90
C ALA A 746 -25.24 13.87 18.93
N VAL A 747 -24.17 13.43 19.60
CA VAL A 747 -24.25 12.49 20.72
C VAL A 747 -25.14 13.16 21.78
N LYS A 748 -26.26 12.51 22.13
CA LYS A 748 -27.14 12.95 23.21
C LYS A 748 -26.31 13.13 24.49
N LYS A 749 -26.18 14.37 24.96
CA LYS A 749 -25.65 14.68 26.29
C LYS A 749 -26.53 14.00 27.34
N THR A 750 -25.93 13.13 28.14
CA THR A 750 -26.49 12.67 29.42
C THR A 750 -26.50 13.87 30.39
N PRO A 751 -27.65 14.21 31.02
CA PRO A 751 -27.72 15.37 31.89
C PRO A 751 -27.07 15.07 33.25
N GLY A 752 -25.89 15.62 33.48
CA GLY A 752 -25.23 15.70 34.78
C GLY A 752 -25.61 17.01 35.49
N LYS A 753 -25.81 16.91 36.81
CA LYS A 753 -26.34 17.91 37.74
C LYS A 753 -25.80 19.34 37.58
N THR A 754 -26.74 20.26 37.76
CA THR A 754 -26.64 21.72 37.89
C THR A 754 -25.56 22.20 38.85
N SER A 755 -24.74 23.15 38.38
CA SER A 755 -24.10 24.18 39.20
C SER A 755 -24.34 25.53 38.52
N ASN A 756 -25.07 26.40 39.22
CA ASN A 756 -25.35 27.78 38.84
C ASN A 756 -24.07 28.62 38.97
N TYR A 757 -23.74 29.43 37.96
CA TYR A 757 -23.48 30.87 38.11
C TYR A 757 -23.58 31.55 36.72
N PRO A 758 -24.01 32.82 36.64
CA PRO A 758 -24.70 33.38 35.48
C PRO A 758 -23.77 34.21 34.59
N PHE A 759 -23.94 34.13 33.28
CA PHE A 759 -23.73 35.27 32.40
C PHE A 759 -24.71 35.18 31.21
N HIS A 760 -25.42 36.29 31.01
CA HIS A 760 -26.51 36.50 30.07
C HIS A 760 -26.18 36.10 28.62
N LYS A 761 -27.11 35.41 27.97
CA LYS A 761 -27.34 35.48 26.52
C LYS A 761 -28.82 35.80 26.29
N PRO A 762 -29.16 36.77 25.42
CA PRO A 762 -30.54 37.20 25.24
C PRO A 762 -31.37 36.14 24.49
N GLU A 763 -32.58 35.90 24.98
CA GLU A 763 -33.64 35.17 24.29
C GLU A 763 -34.27 36.07 23.21
N GLU A 764 -34.44 35.53 22.00
CA GLU A 764 -35.42 36.03 21.05
C GLU A 764 -36.34 34.88 20.60
N ASN A 765 -37.55 34.92 21.16
CA ASN A 765 -38.85 34.72 20.52
C ASN A 765 -39.12 33.46 19.69
N HIS A 766 -39.86 32.54 20.31
CA HIS A 766 -40.77 31.62 19.62
C HIS A 766 -41.97 32.38 19.03
N PRO A 767 -42.43 32.09 17.79
CA PRO A 767 -43.81 32.34 17.41
C PRO A 767 -44.74 31.23 17.96
N PRO A 768 -46.02 31.53 18.21
CA PRO A 768 -46.90 30.73 19.06
C PRO A 768 -47.65 29.64 18.28
N GLY A 769 -47.97 28.55 18.98
CA GLY A 769 -49.06 27.65 18.60
C GLY A 769 -48.63 26.38 17.86
N LYS A 770 -48.35 25.32 18.63
CA LYS A 770 -48.71 23.95 18.25
C LYS A 770 -48.73 23.05 19.48
N ASP A 771 -49.92 22.88 20.03
CA ASP A 771 -50.24 21.89 21.05
C ASP A 771 -49.81 20.49 20.61
N SER A 772 -49.09 19.80 21.49
CA SER A 772 -48.49 18.49 21.29
C SER A 772 -49.43 17.32 21.60
N SER A 773 -50.76 17.55 21.71
CA SER A 773 -51.69 16.58 22.28
C SER A 773 -52.70 15.93 21.32
N LYS A 774 -52.50 15.95 20.00
CA LYS A 774 -53.43 15.25 19.06
C LYS A 774 -52.72 14.29 18.10
N LYS A 775 -52.88 12.98 18.37
CA LYS A 775 -52.43 11.83 17.55
C LYS A 775 -53.00 11.78 16.11
N ILE A 776 -53.82 12.74 15.70
CA ILE A 776 -54.48 12.78 14.37
C ILE A 776 -53.71 13.66 13.36
N SER A 777 -52.90 14.63 13.80
CA SER A 777 -52.10 15.49 12.90
C SER A 777 -50.93 14.75 12.23
N ASN A 778 -50.44 13.68 12.86
CA ASN A 778 -49.36 12.85 12.32
C ASN A 778 -49.81 11.90 11.19
N LEU A 779 -51.11 11.65 11.05
CA LEU A 779 -51.64 10.82 9.96
C LEU A 779 -51.87 11.67 8.68
N ILE A 780 -52.35 12.91 8.85
CA ILE A 780 -52.59 13.84 7.74
C ILE A 780 -51.26 14.39 7.18
N GLY A 781 -50.25 14.60 8.04
CA GLY A 781 -48.90 14.98 7.60
C GLY A 781 -48.17 13.89 6.79
N LYS A 782 -48.49 12.61 7.01
CA LYS A 782 -47.94 11.51 6.19
C LYS A 782 -48.63 11.40 4.82
N ALA A 783 -49.93 11.68 4.74
CA ALA A 783 -50.66 11.69 3.47
C ALA A 783 -50.27 12.88 2.57
N ALA A 784 -50.04 14.07 3.15
CA ALA A 784 -49.58 15.25 2.40
C ALA A 784 -48.16 15.06 1.79
N ASN A 785 -47.31 14.27 2.45
CA ASN A 785 -45.97 13.93 1.93
C ASN A 785 -46.02 12.88 0.81
N PHE A 786 -47.03 12.02 0.76
CA PHE A 786 -47.25 11.09 -0.35
C PHE A 786 -47.89 11.78 -1.57
N ALA A 787 -48.77 12.76 -1.37
CA ALA A 787 -49.43 13.49 -2.45
C ALA A 787 -48.51 14.46 -3.21
N ASN A 788 -47.43 14.96 -2.58
CA ASN A 788 -46.46 15.84 -3.22
C ASN A 788 -45.40 15.11 -4.07
N SER A 789 -45.42 13.77 -4.12
CA SER A 789 -44.46 12.98 -4.91
C SER A 789 -44.87 12.80 -6.38
N ALA A 790 -46.03 13.32 -6.80
CA ALA A 790 -46.57 13.14 -8.15
C ALA A 790 -46.67 14.45 -8.97
N LYS A 791 -45.80 15.44 -8.71
CA LYS A 791 -45.58 16.55 -9.65
C LYS A 791 -44.28 16.32 -10.40
N THR A 792 -44.38 15.91 -11.66
CA THR A 792 -43.29 15.99 -12.65
C THR A 792 -42.78 17.44 -12.69
N LYS A 793 -41.65 17.69 -12.02
CA LYS A 793 -40.97 18.99 -12.10
C LYS A 793 -40.45 19.15 -13.52
N LYS A 794 -41.01 20.10 -14.28
CA LYS A 794 -40.37 20.62 -15.49
C LYS A 794 -38.99 21.16 -15.10
N ALA A 795 -37.93 20.64 -15.72
CA ALA A 795 -36.57 21.12 -15.52
C ALA A 795 -36.46 22.56 -16.03
N SER A 796 -36.12 23.51 -15.15
CA SER A 796 -35.73 24.84 -15.60
C SER A 796 -34.34 24.75 -16.25
N PRO A 797 -34.12 25.31 -17.46
CA PRO A 797 -32.85 25.21 -18.19
C PRO A 797 -31.73 26.13 -17.65
N TYR A 798 -31.89 26.70 -16.45
CA TYR A 798 -30.92 27.63 -15.89
C TYR A 798 -29.79 26.89 -15.18
N ILE A 799 -28.61 26.86 -15.81
CA ILE A 799 -27.35 26.44 -15.18
C ILE A 799 -26.77 27.63 -14.41
N PRO A 800 -26.68 27.58 -13.08
CA PRO A 800 -26.18 28.68 -12.28
C PRO A 800 -24.67 28.85 -12.46
N THR A 801 -24.18 30.09 -12.36
CA THR A 801 -22.76 30.36 -12.18
C THR A 801 -22.33 29.86 -10.80
N ILE A 802 -21.27 29.05 -10.78
CA ILE A 802 -20.73 28.41 -9.59
C ILE A 802 -19.86 29.44 -8.86
N THR A 803 -20.22 29.72 -7.62
CA THR A 803 -19.52 30.66 -6.75
C THR A 803 -19.16 29.96 -5.45
N ASN A 804 -18.37 30.61 -4.60
CA ASN A 804 -18.02 30.06 -3.28
C ASN A 804 -19.26 29.78 -2.37
N TYR A 805 -20.42 30.33 -2.71
CA TYR A 805 -21.65 30.22 -1.91
C TYR A 805 -22.74 29.35 -2.54
N THR A 806 -22.48 28.68 -3.67
CA THR A 806 -23.51 27.83 -4.30
C THR A 806 -23.80 26.59 -3.47
N GLN A 807 -25.03 26.50 -2.94
CA GLN A 807 -25.51 25.39 -2.11
C GLN A 807 -26.44 24.40 -2.85
N LEU A 808 -26.55 24.51 -4.18
CA LEU A 808 -27.44 23.67 -4.97
C LEU A 808 -26.88 22.25 -5.07
N TRP A 809 -27.70 21.29 -4.63
CA TRP A 809 -27.30 19.92 -4.36
C TRP A 809 -26.96 19.10 -5.63
N TRP A 810 -27.46 19.53 -6.79
CA TRP A 810 -27.28 18.92 -8.12
C TRP A 810 -26.21 19.61 -8.97
N VAL A 811 -25.67 20.75 -8.50
CA VAL A 811 -24.62 21.50 -9.18
C VAL A 811 -23.27 21.03 -8.62
N PRO A 812 -22.28 20.68 -9.45
CA PRO A 812 -20.96 20.30 -8.95
C PRO A 812 -20.31 21.46 -8.19
N ASN A 813 -19.62 21.16 -7.11
CA ASN A 813 -18.84 22.13 -6.34
C ASN A 813 -17.35 21.80 -6.31
N VAL A 814 -16.98 20.61 -6.82
CA VAL A 814 -15.60 20.16 -6.91
C VAL A 814 -15.28 19.56 -8.28
N VAL A 815 -14.02 19.65 -8.66
CA VAL A 815 -13.38 18.76 -9.63
C VAL A 815 -12.56 17.74 -8.85
N VAL A 816 -12.76 16.47 -9.16
CA VAL A 816 -12.09 15.33 -8.53
C VAL A 816 -11.08 14.79 -9.54
N ALA A 817 -9.81 14.91 -9.20
CA ALA A 817 -8.71 14.34 -9.95
C ALA A 817 -8.42 12.94 -9.43
N HIS A 818 -8.53 11.95 -10.32
CA HIS A 818 -7.93 10.63 -10.12
C HIS A 818 -6.54 10.68 -10.76
N ALA A 819 -5.51 10.57 -9.94
CA ALA A 819 -4.10 10.69 -10.32
C ALA A 819 -3.31 9.49 -9.76
N LYS A 820 -2.05 9.36 -10.15
CA LYS A 820 -1.11 8.33 -9.68
C LYS A 820 -1.04 8.24 -8.16
N GLU A 821 -1.01 9.40 -7.50
CA GLU A 821 -0.92 9.49 -6.03
C GLU A 821 -2.27 9.28 -5.32
N GLY A 822 -3.36 9.02 -6.05
CA GLY A 822 -4.70 8.82 -5.52
C GLY A 822 -5.71 9.88 -5.95
N ILE A 823 -6.61 10.28 -5.05
CA ILE A 823 -7.72 11.19 -5.36
C ILE A 823 -7.51 12.55 -4.72
N GLU A 824 -7.59 13.62 -5.52
CA GLU A 824 -7.59 14.99 -5.05
C GLU A 824 -8.89 15.71 -5.43
N ALA A 825 -9.62 16.24 -4.45
CA ALA A 825 -10.84 17.00 -4.67
C ALA A 825 -10.58 18.50 -4.55
N LEU A 826 -10.70 19.24 -5.64
CA LEU A 826 -10.49 20.69 -5.69
C LEU A 826 -11.81 21.43 -5.79
N HIS A 827 -11.95 22.49 -5.01
CA HIS A 827 -13.12 23.37 -5.04
C HIS A 827 -13.18 24.14 -6.36
N LEU A 828 -14.26 23.95 -7.12
CA LEU A 828 -14.33 24.37 -8.52
C LEU A 828 -14.20 25.88 -8.73
N ALA A 829 -14.76 26.69 -7.83
CA ALA A 829 -14.77 28.15 -7.96
C ALA A 829 -13.45 28.82 -7.56
N SER A 830 -12.65 28.19 -6.70
CA SER A 830 -11.45 28.81 -6.14
C SER A 830 -10.15 28.07 -6.47
N GLY A 831 -10.21 26.85 -7.00
CA GLY A 831 -9.04 26.02 -7.28
C GLY A 831 -8.34 25.47 -6.04
N ARG A 832 -8.89 25.68 -4.83
CA ARG A 832 -8.29 25.20 -3.57
C ARG A 832 -8.57 23.72 -3.37
N THR A 833 -7.62 22.98 -2.80
CA THR A 833 -7.86 21.59 -2.39
C THR A 833 -8.87 21.58 -1.23
N LEU A 834 -9.92 20.76 -1.35
CA LEU A 834 -10.84 20.48 -0.25
C LEU A 834 -10.34 19.30 0.57
N CYS A 835 -9.86 18.25 -0.10
CA CYS A 835 -9.21 17.12 0.54
C CYS A 835 -8.38 16.32 -0.50
N LYS A 836 -7.28 15.71 -0.06
CA LYS A 836 -6.45 14.79 -0.84
C LYS A 836 -6.39 13.44 -0.12
N LEU A 837 -6.67 12.35 -0.84
CA LEU A 837 -6.64 10.97 -0.36
C LEU A 837 -5.58 10.22 -1.13
N HIS A 838 -4.47 9.90 -0.46
CA HIS A 838 -3.41 9.09 -1.05
C HIS A 838 -3.86 7.64 -1.19
N LEU A 839 -3.76 7.11 -2.41
CA LEU A 839 -4.08 5.73 -2.76
C LEU A 839 -2.87 5.13 -3.47
N GLN A 840 -2.58 3.85 -3.21
CA GLN A 840 -1.48 3.14 -3.85
C GLN A 840 -1.73 2.99 -5.36
N GLU A 841 -0.64 3.11 -6.12
CA GLU A 841 -0.61 2.73 -7.54
C GLU A 841 -0.70 1.22 -7.72
N GLY A 842 -1.26 0.78 -8.84
CA GLY A 842 -1.58 -0.63 -9.07
C GLY A 842 -2.78 -1.12 -8.23
N GLY A 843 -3.58 -2.01 -8.81
CA GLY A 843 -4.77 -2.55 -8.14
C GLY A 843 -6.01 -1.64 -8.19
N LEU A 844 -7.04 -2.03 -7.44
CA LEU A 844 -8.38 -1.46 -7.48
C LEU A 844 -8.80 -0.95 -6.09
N HIS A 845 -9.22 0.31 -6.00
CA HIS A 845 -9.78 0.91 -4.79
C HIS A 845 -11.30 1.11 -4.94
N ALA A 846 -12.09 0.39 -4.16
CA ALA A 846 -13.56 0.45 -4.15
C ALA A 846 -14.13 -0.11 -2.83
N ASP A 847 -15.42 0.07 -2.54
CA ASP A 847 -16.08 -0.51 -1.34
C ASP A 847 -16.70 -1.88 -1.71
N ILE A 848 -15.83 -2.86 -1.91
CA ILE A 848 -16.16 -4.13 -2.58
C ILE A 848 -17.20 -4.95 -1.82
N ASN A 849 -17.21 -4.86 -0.49
CA ASN A 849 -18.11 -5.62 0.39
C ASN A 849 -19.39 -4.84 0.78
N GLY A 850 -19.50 -3.56 0.41
CA GLY A 850 -20.67 -2.71 0.66
C GLY A 850 -20.82 -2.20 2.10
N ASP A 851 -19.79 -2.29 2.94
CA ASP A 851 -19.78 -1.76 4.32
C ASP A 851 -19.55 -0.24 4.39
N GLY A 852 -19.26 0.37 3.24
CA GLY A 852 -18.99 1.79 3.05
C GLY A 852 -17.58 2.21 3.44
N VAL A 853 -16.65 1.30 3.66
CA VAL A 853 -15.22 1.54 3.86
C VAL A 853 -14.53 1.34 2.52
N LEU A 854 -13.52 2.17 2.23
CA LEU A 854 -12.76 2.01 1.00
C LEU A 854 -11.83 0.82 1.16
N ASP A 855 -11.92 -0.14 0.24
CA ASP A 855 -11.11 -1.35 0.18
C ASP A 855 -10.12 -1.25 -0.98
N HIS A 856 -9.01 -1.99 -0.89
CA HIS A 856 -7.96 -2.08 -1.89
C HIS A 856 -7.76 -3.52 -2.31
N VAL A 857 -7.74 -3.79 -3.62
CA VAL A 857 -7.52 -5.11 -4.19
C VAL A 857 -6.27 -5.08 -5.07
N GLN A 858 -5.32 -5.95 -4.78
CA GLN A 858 -4.08 -6.11 -5.54
C GLN A 858 -3.89 -7.57 -5.94
N ALA A 859 -3.30 -7.80 -7.12
CA ALA A 859 -2.91 -9.11 -7.59
C ALA A 859 -1.45 -9.12 -8.02
N VAL A 860 -0.72 -10.20 -7.73
CA VAL A 860 0.72 -10.30 -7.95
C VAL A 860 1.03 -11.33 -9.03
N GLY A 861 1.75 -10.88 -10.07
CA GLY A 861 2.36 -11.70 -11.12
C GLY A 861 3.69 -12.33 -10.68
N GLY A 862 4.20 -13.29 -11.46
CA GLY A 862 5.39 -14.08 -11.15
C GLY A 862 6.73 -13.53 -11.67
N ASN A 863 6.78 -12.27 -12.12
CA ASN A 863 7.98 -11.66 -12.71
C ASN A 863 9.05 -11.23 -11.69
N GLY A 864 9.43 -12.12 -10.77
CA GLY A 864 10.68 -12.01 -9.99
C GLY A 864 10.79 -10.87 -8.96
N ALA A 865 9.78 -10.02 -8.78
CA ALA A 865 9.70 -9.08 -7.67
C ALA A 865 8.67 -9.58 -6.66
N GLU A 866 9.12 -10.02 -5.49
CA GLU A 866 8.25 -10.20 -4.33
C GLU A 866 7.64 -8.84 -3.97
N GLN A 867 6.40 -8.58 -4.39
CA GLN A 867 5.67 -7.39 -3.98
C GLN A 867 5.13 -7.59 -2.56
N THR A 868 5.65 -6.79 -1.63
CA THR A 868 5.13 -6.68 -0.28
C THR A 868 3.82 -5.90 -0.33
N VAL A 869 2.69 -6.58 -0.10
CA VAL A 869 1.40 -5.90 0.02
C VAL A 869 1.27 -5.34 1.43
N VAL A 870 0.82 -4.08 1.54
CA VAL A 870 0.56 -3.39 2.81
C VAL A 870 -0.71 -3.96 3.44
N SER A 871 -0.73 -5.25 3.81
CA SER A 871 -1.88 -5.91 4.46
C SER A 871 -1.91 -5.71 5.98
N GLY A 872 -0.97 -4.93 6.55
CA GLY A 872 -0.76 -4.85 8.00
C GLY A 872 -0.10 -6.10 8.61
N SER A 873 0.02 -7.17 7.83
CA SER A 873 0.94 -8.31 8.00
C SER A 873 1.96 -8.28 6.85
N MET A 874 3.26 -8.47 7.14
CA MET A 874 4.30 -8.66 6.11
C MET A 874 4.22 -10.09 5.54
N GLU A 875 3.08 -10.46 4.96
CA GLU A 875 2.97 -11.70 4.19
C GLU A 875 3.41 -11.43 2.74
N VAL A 876 4.52 -12.05 2.33
CA VAL A 876 4.96 -12.06 0.93
C VAL A 876 3.90 -12.79 0.12
N LEU A 877 3.29 -12.11 -0.85
CA LEU A 877 2.30 -12.74 -1.72
C LEU A 877 2.98 -13.73 -2.66
N LYS A 878 2.43 -14.94 -2.72
CA LYS A 878 2.85 -15.96 -3.68
C LYS A 878 2.57 -15.46 -5.11
N PRO A 879 3.38 -15.87 -6.10
CA PRO A 879 3.03 -15.67 -7.49
C PRO A 879 1.62 -16.20 -7.79
N CYS A 880 0.83 -15.42 -8.54
CA CYS A 880 -0.54 -15.74 -8.90
C CYS A 880 -1.58 -15.72 -7.76
N TRP A 881 -1.40 -14.80 -6.81
CA TRP A 881 -2.33 -14.57 -5.71
C TRP A 881 -2.92 -13.15 -5.77
N ALA A 882 -4.16 -13.01 -5.30
CA ALA A 882 -4.85 -11.74 -5.13
C ALA A 882 -5.26 -11.55 -3.67
N VAL A 883 -5.05 -10.33 -3.19
CA VAL A 883 -5.39 -9.89 -1.83
C VAL A 883 -6.31 -8.69 -1.90
N ALA A 884 -7.36 -8.73 -1.09
CA ALA A 884 -8.21 -7.59 -0.81
C ALA A 884 -8.06 -7.18 0.65
N THR A 885 -7.88 -5.90 0.89
CA THR A 885 -7.75 -5.27 2.21
C THR A 885 -8.81 -4.18 2.37
N SER A 886 -9.30 -3.99 3.60
CA SER A 886 -10.27 -2.94 3.92
C SER A 886 -9.64 -1.81 4.71
N GLY A 887 -9.96 -0.58 4.31
CA GLY A 887 -9.52 0.66 4.94
C GLY A 887 -8.32 1.31 4.24
N VAL A 888 -8.33 2.65 4.20
CA VAL A 888 -7.15 3.44 3.81
C VAL A 888 -6.68 4.26 5.02
N PRO A 889 -5.54 3.88 5.61
CA PRO A 889 -4.75 2.69 5.33
C PRO A 889 -5.42 1.43 5.89
N VAL A 890 -4.84 0.31 5.50
CA VAL A 890 -5.36 -1.03 5.73
C VAL A 890 -5.59 -1.30 7.22
N ARG A 891 -6.80 -1.76 7.53
CA ARG A 891 -7.25 -2.17 8.87
C ARG A 891 -7.42 -3.67 8.98
N GLU A 892 -7.83 -4.30 7.88
CA GLU A 892 -8.28 -5.68 7.86
C GLU A 892 -8.01 -6.27 6.48
N GLN A 893 -7.66 -7.56 6.42
CA GLN A 893 -7.62 -8.31 5.17
C GLN A 893 -8.98 -8.97 4.93
N LEU A 894 -9.62 -8.63 3.80
CA LEU A 894 -10.92 -9.17 3.41
C LEU A 894 -10.82 -10.58 2.84
N PHE A 895 -9.85 -10.84 1.97
CA PHE A 895 -9.55 -12.17 1.47
C PHE A 895 -8.15 -12.27 0.86
N ASN A 896 -7.66 -13.51 0.75
CA ASN A 896 -6.43 -13.86 0.04
C ASN A 896 -6.64 -15.16 -0.74
N VAL A 897 -6.55 -15.12 -2.07
CA VAL A 897 -6.93 -16.23 -2.96
C VAL A 897 -5.97 -16.43 -4.14
N SER A 898 -5.85 -17.66 -4.61
CA SER A 898 -5.17 -17.97 -5.88
C SER A 898 -6.03 -17.56 -7.05
N ILE A 899 -5.47 -16.81 -7.99
CA ILE A 899 -6.14 -16.43 -9.25
C ILE A 899 -5.78 -17.40 -10.41
N CYS A 900 -4.75 -18.23 -10.23
CA CYS A 900 -4.41 -19.36 -11.09
C CYS A 900 -5.22 -20.61 -10.73
N HIS A 901 -5.53 -21.41 -11.75
CA HIS A 901 -6.16 -22.75 -11.75
C HIS A 901 -6.71 -23.28 -10.40
N ARG A 902 -8.04 -23.34 -10.27
CA ARG A 902 -8.72 -23.95 -9.13
C ARG A 902 -9.16 -25.39 -9.44
N SER A 903 -8.54 -26.39 -8.82
CA SER A 903 -9.03 -27.78 -8.88
C SER A 903 -10.33 -27.93 -8.08
N HIS A 904 -11.37 -28.53 -8.67
CA HIS A 904 -12.69 -28.72 -8.05
C HIS A 904 -12.71 -29.66 -6.82
N TYR A 905 -11.63 -30.39 -6.54
CA TYR A 905 -11.55 -31.32 -5.41
C TYR A 905 -10.85 -30.69 -4.19
N ASN A 906 -11.55 -29.82 -3.47
CA ASN A 906 -11.11 -29.30 -2.17
C ASN A 906 -11.32 -30.34 -1.05
N LEU A 907 -10.45 -31.35 -0.98
CA LEU A 907 -10.37 -32.28 0.16
C LEU A 907 -9.19 -31.98 1.11
N PHE A 908 -8.38 -30.96 0.81
CA PHE A 908 -7.31 -30.50 1.70
C PHE A 908 -7.22 -28.97 1.69
N PRO A 909 -7.06 -28.29 2.84
CA PRO A 909 -6.71 -26.88 2.86
C PRO A 909 -5.31 -26.74 2.27
N HIS A 910 -5.23 -26.30 1.01
CA HIS A 910 -4.00 -26.41 0.21
C HIS A 910 -2.91 -25.44 0.66
N GLY A 911 -1.83 -26.04 1.10
CA GLY A 911 -0.48 -25.50 1.11
C GLY A 911 0.54 -26.63 0.99
N GLU A 912 0.33 -27.61 0.10
CA GLU A 912 1.34 -28.61 -0.26
C GLU A 912 0.92 -29.41 -1.52
N TYR A 913 1.88 -29.58 -2.44
CA TYR A 913 1.93 -30.48 -3.60
C TYR A 913 0.80 -30.47 -4.66
N SER A 914 1.09 -29.82 -5.79
CA SER A 914 0.99 -30.53 -7.08
C SER A 914 2.29 -30.38 -7.85
N ARG A 915 3.19 -31.37 -7.67
CA ARG A 915 4.07 -31.80 -8.75
C ARG A 915 3.16 -32.53 -9.74
N SER A 916 2.61 -31.80 -10.71
CA SER A 916 2.12 -32.42 -11.92
C SER A 916 3.33 -33.01 -12.65
N PHE A 917 3.33 -34.32 -12.81
CA PHE A 917 4.23 -35.03 -13.71
C PHE A 917 4.17 -34.37 -15.10
N GLY A 918 5.27 -33.77 -15.56
CA GLY A 918 5.53 -33.57 -16.99
C GLY A 918 5.43 -32.17 -17.59
N ARG A 919 5.19 -31.08 -16.83
CA ARG A 919 5.43 -29.71 -17.34
C ARG A 919 6.09 -28.86 -16.27
N ALA A 920 7.34 -28.46 -16.52
CA ALA A 920 7.93 -27.30 -15.84
C ALA A 920 7.10 -26.08 -16.25
N SER A 921 6.17 -25.64 -15.39
CA SER A 921 5.48 -24.38 -15.62
C SER A 921 6.42 -23.28 -15.18
N ASP A 922 6.99 -22.58 -16.15
CA ASP A 922 7.76 -21.37 -15.97
C ASP A 922 6.85 -20.30 -15.31
N VAL A 923 6.96 -20.14 -13.99
CA VAL A 923 6.19 -19.14 -13.21
C VAL A 923 6.86 -17.77 -13.28
N SER A 924 8.09 -17.69 -13.81
CA SER A 924 8.92 -16.49 -13.85
C SER A 924 8.42 -15.37 -14.80
N SER A 925 7.37 -15.63 -15.60
CA SER A 925 6.84 -14.75 -16.66
C SER A 925 5.33 -14.45 -16.56
N LEU A 926 4.71 -14.65 -15.39
CA LEU A 926 3.26 -14.43 -15.21
C LEU A 926 2.95 -12.94 -14.96
N GLU A 927 2.11 -12.33 -15.79
CA GLU A 927 1.60 -10.97 -15.61
C GLU A 927 0.09 -10.98 -15.34
N VAL A 928 -0.41 -9.96 -14.64
CA VAL A 928 -1.81 -9.80 -14.26
C VAL A 928 -2.26 -8.39 -14.60
N ALA A 929 -3.39 -8.25 -15.30
CA ALA A 929 -4.00 -6.95 -15.58
C ALA A 929 -4.68 -6.37 -14.32
N THR A 930 -4.78 -5.04 -14.24
CA THR A 930 -5.44 -4.35 -13.13
C THR A 930 -6.87 -4.89 -12.89
N PRO A 931 -7.21 -5.35 -11.67
CA PRO A 931 -8.52 -5.93 -11.38
C PRO A 931 -9.68 -4.95 -11.58
N ILE A 932 -10.86 -5.48 -11.91
CA ILE A 932 -12.08 -4.67 -12.09
C ILE A 932 -13.20 -5.12 -11.17
N LEU A 933 -14.12 -4.20 -10.87
CA LEU A 933 -15.35 -4.45 -10.13
C LEU A 933 -16.55 -4.53 -11.09
N ILE A 934 -17.31 -5.62 -11.02
CA ILE A 934 -18.61 -5.78 -11.67
C ILE A 934 -19.71 -5.64 -10.61
N PRO A 935 -20.49 -4.54 -10.63
CA PRO A 935 -21.53 -4.32 -9.63
C PRO A 935 -22.57 -5.44 -9.62
N THR A 936 -22.89 -5.97 -8.45
CA THR A 936 -23.98 -6.93 -8.26
C THR A 936 -25.23 -6.19 -7.77
N ASN A 937 -26.41 -6.65 -8.16
CA ASN A 937 -27.68 -6.05 -7.75
C ASN A 937 -28.32 -6.94 -6.68
N ASP A 938 -27.99 -6.69 -5.42
CA ASP A 938 -28.45 -7.46 -4.26
C ASP A 938 -29.86 -7.05 -3.75
N GLY A 939 -30.51 -6.09 -4.43
CA GLY A 939 -31.83 -5.58 -4.05
C GLY A 939 -31.85 -4.74 -2.77
N HIS A 940 -30.71 -4.57 -2.10
CA HIS A 940 -30.56 -3.67 -0.97
C HIS A 940 -30.26 -2.25 -1.48
N LYS A 941 -30.77 -1.24 -0.77
CA LYS A 941 -30.47 0.18 -1.07
C LYS A 941 -29.07 0.55 -0.55
N HIS A 942 -28.05 -0.26 -0.82
CA HIS A 942 -26.68 0.19 -0.67
C HIS A 942 -26.46 1.38 -1.62
N ARG A 943 -25.52 2.27 -1.26
CA ARG A 943 -25.19 3.42 -2.11
C ARG A 943 -24.81 2.87 -3.48
N LYS A 944 -25.30 3.50 -4.55
CA LYS A 944 -25.10 3.06 -5.93
C LYS A 944 -23.63 2.68 -6.18
N GLY A 945 -23.38 1.43 -6.56
CA GLY A 945 -22.24 1.05 -7.41
C GLY A 945 -20.92 0.67 -6.76
N SER A 946 -20.82 0.53 -5.43
CA SER A 946 -19.52 0.21 -4.80
C SER A 946 -19.24 -1.27 -4.54
N HIS A 947 -20.26 -2.12 -4.40
CA HIS A 947 -20.10 -3.55 -4.11
C HIS A 947 -20.33 -4.42 -5.34
N GLY A 948 -19.65 -5.55 -5.43
CA GLY A 948 -19.72 -6.40 -6.61
C GLY A 948 -18.70 -7.53 -6.65
N ASP A 949 -18.69 -8.22 -7.79
CA ASP A 949 -17.72 -9.28 -8.08
C ASP A 949 -16.43 -8.67 -8.61
N ILE A 950 -15.30 -9.19 -8.16
CA ILE A 950 -13.97 -8.77 -8.59
C ILE A 950 -13.47 -9.75 -9.63
N VAL A 951 -13.01 -9.21 -10.76
CA VAL A 951 -12.54 -10.00 -11.90
C VAL A 951 -11.05 -9.74 -12.12
N PHE A 952 -10.31 -10.82 -12.33
CA PHE A 952 -8.86 -10.84 -12.59
C PHE A 952 -8.61 -11.43 -13.98
N LEU A 953 -7.58 -10.93 -14.69
CA LEU A 953 -7.12 -11.46 -15.98
C LEU A 953 -5.60 -11.68 -15.93
N THR A 954 -5.15 -12.88 -16.25
CA THR A 954 -3.71 -13.22 -16.36
C THR A 954 -3.25 -13.22 -17.81
N ASN A 955 -1.94 -13.08 -18.05
CA ASN A 955 -1.34 -13.10 -19.39
C ASN A 955 -1.47 -14.44 -20.12
N ARG A 956 -1.91 -15.48 -19.41
CA ARG A 956 -2.28 -16.79 -19.95
C ARG A 956 -3.73 -16.85 -20.42
N GLY A 957 -4.47 -15.75 -20.37
CA GLY A 957 -5.87 -15.66 -20.77
C GLY A 957 -6.85 -16.23 -19.74
N GLU A 958 -6.41 -16.51 -18.51
CA GLU A 958 -7.29 -16.97 -17.42
C GLU A 958 -8.04 -15.78 -16.82
N VAL A 959 -9.37 -15.83 -16.87
CA VAL A 959 -10.27 -14.85 -16.27
C VAL A 959 -10.96 -15.47 -15.06
N THR A 960 -10.73 -14.92 -13.88
CA THR A 960 -11.23 -15.47 -12.61
C THR A 960 -12.09 -14.45 -11.88
N ALA A 961 -13.27 -14.86 -11.38
CA ALA A 961 -14.19 -14.00 -10.65
C ALA A 961 -14.42 -14.47 -9.21
N TYR A 962 -14.36 -13.51 -8.27
CA TYR A 962 -14.61 -13.71 -6.85
C TYR A 962 -15.61 -12.68 -6.30
N SER A 963 -16.52 -13.11 -5.43
CA SER A 963 -17.39 -12.22 -4.66
C SER A 963 -16.87 -12.10 -3.22
N PRO A 964 -16.90 -10.91 -2.61
CA PRO A 964 -16.61 -10.75 -1.19
C PRO A 964 -17.72 -11.36 -0.32
N GLY A 965 -17.36 -12.08 0.74
CA GLY A 965 -18.31 -12.70 1.66
C GLY A 965 -19.04 -11.69 2.57
N LEU A 966 -20.35 -11.91 2.79
CA LEU A 966 -21.26 -11.05 3.56
C LEU A 966 -20.86 -10.79 5.04
N HIS A 967 -19.96 -11.59 5.62
CA HIS A 967 -19.59 -11.52 7.05
C HIS A 967 -18.09 -11.31 7.31
N GLY A 968 -17.31 -10.96 6.29
CA GLY A 968 -15.86 -10.67 6.39
C GLY A 968 -14.99 -11.93 6.52
N HIS A 969 -13.87 -11.92 5.81
CA HIS A 969 -12.77 -12.93 5.76
C HIS A 969 -12.82 -14.06 4.71
N GLU A 970 -13.86 -14.18 3.87
CA GLU A 970 -13.90 -15.21 2.82
C GLU A 970 -14.22 -14.63 1.43
N ALA A 971 -13.49 -15.07 0.41
CA ALA A 971 -13.83 -14.83 -1.00
C ALA A 971 -14.56 -16.04 -1.58
N LEU A 972 -15.79 -15.79 -2.06
CA LEU A 972 -16.61 -16.77 -2.73
C LEU A 972 -16.22 -16.79 -4.22
N TRP A 973 -15.54 -17.85 -4.64
CA TRP A 973 -15.29 -18.08 -6.06
C TRP A 973 -16.60 -18.25 -6.82
N GLN A 974 -16.77 -17.53 -7.92
CA GLN A 974 -17.95 -17.63 -8.78
C GLN A 974 -17.67 -18.53 -9.99
N TRP A 975 -16.63 -18.21 -10.75
CA TRP A 975 -16.26 -18.91 -11.98
C TRP A 975 -14.82 -18.60 -12.39
N GLN A 976 -14.28 -19.45 -13.26
CA GLN A 976 -13.01 -19.22 -13.94
C GLN A 976 -13.19 -19.66 -15.40
N LEU A 977 -12.72 -18.84 -16.33
CA LEU A 977 -12.82 -19.05 -17.77
C LEU A 977 -11.43 -18.91 -18.39
N LEU A 978 -11.07 -19.80 -19.30
CA LEU A 978 -9.87 -19.64 -20.13
C LEU A 978 -10.28 -19.02 -21.47
N THR A 979 -9.64 -17.91 -21.82
CA THR A 979 -9.91 -17.11 -23.03
C THR A 979 -8.65 -16.97 -23.85
N GLY A 980 -8.74 -16.55 -25.12
CA GLY A 980 -7.56 -16.25 -25.93
C GLY A 980 -6.99 -14.84 -25.72
N ALA A 981 -7.44 -14.10 -24.71
CA ALA A 981 -6.88 -12.81 -24.32
C ALA A 981 -5.52 -12.97 -23.61
N THR A 982 -4.53 -13.52 -24.33
CA THR A 982 -3.16 -13.77 -23.86
C THR A 982 -2.23 -12.62 -24.20
N TRP A 983 -1.11 -12.46 -23.49
CA TRP A 983 -0.04 -11.54 -23.91
C TRP A 983 1.31 -11.94 -23.31
N SER A 984 2.40 -11.37 -23.83
CA SER A 984 3.72 -11.53 -23.23
C SER A 984 4.53 -10.26 -23.43
N ASN A 985 4.93 -9.63 -22.32
CA ASN A 985 5.88 -8.53 -22.34
C ASN A 985 7.20 -9.05 -21.73
N LEU A 986 8.28 -9.07 -22.51
CA LEU A 986 9.60 -9.41 -21.97
C LEU A 986 10.18 -8.20 -21.23
N PRO A 987 10.81 -8.36 -20.06
CA PRO A 987 11.46 -7.25 -19.38
C PRO A 987 12.67 -6.77 -20.21
N SER A 988 12.59 -5.54 -20.75
CA SER A 988 13.68 -4.91 -21.48
C SER A 988 14.65 -4.21 -20.51
N PRO A 989 15.98 -4.41 -20.64
CA PRO A 989 16.95 -3.65 -19.88
C PRO A 989 16.94 -2.19 -20.36
N ALA A 990 16.76 -1.25 -19.43
CA ALA A 990 16.83 0.20 -19.63
C ALA A 990 15.56 0.95 -20.11
N GLY A 991 14.35 0.40 -19.92
CA GLY A 991 13.10 1.16 -20.13
C GLY A 991 12.78 1.51 -21.58
N MET A 992 13.46 0.87 -22.54
CA MET A 992 13.09 0.89 -23.95
C MET A 992 11.85 0.02 -24.18
N MET A 993 10.84 0.58 -24.83
CA MET A 993 9.72 -0.21 -25.34
C MET A 993 10.15 -0.86 -26.65
N ASP A 994 10.23 -2.20 -26.67
CA ASP A 994 10.36 -2.92 -27.94
C ASP A 994 9.06 -2.75 -28.76
N ALA A 995 9.18 -2.84 -30.09
CA ALA A 995 8.09 -2.72 -31.06
C ALA A 995 6.99 -3.80 -30.95
N GLY A 996 6.90 -4.52 -29.83
CA GLY A 996 5.94 -5.59 -29.54
C GLY A 996 5.35 -5.55 -28.13
N TYR A 997 5.47 -4.44 -27.38
CA TYR A 997 4.86 -4.31 -26.05
C TYR A 997 3.33 -4.22 -26.13
N VAL A 998 2.63 -5.13 -25.45
CA VAL A 998 1.16 -5.29 -25.50
C VAL A 998 0.50 -4.63 -24.31
N ILE A 999 -0.57 -3.87 -24.57
CA ILE A 999 -1.43 -3.27 -23.54
C ILE A 999 -2.71 -4.11 -23.39
N PRO A 1000 -2.79 -4.98 -22.37
CA PRO A 1000 -4.01 -5.77 -22.15
C PRO A 1000 -5.17 -4.87 -21.75
N THR A 1001 -6.40 -5.27 -22.10
CA THR A 1001 -7.63 -4.59 -21.68
C THR A 1001 -8.40 -5.49 -20.74
N LEU A 1002 -8.76 -4.99 -19.55
CA LEU A 1002 -9.77 -5.59 -18.68
C LEU A 1002 -10.67 -4.45 -18.17
N LYS A 1003 -11.93 -4.39 -18.62
CA LYS A 1003 -12.87 -3.35 -18.17
C LYS A 1003 -14.33 -3.78 -18.19
N PRO A 1004 -15.19 -3.16 -17.36
CA PRO A 1004 -16.64 -3.27 -17.51
C PRO A 1004 -17.07 -2.78 -18.90
N PHE A 1005 -17.94 -3.53 -19.56
CA PHE A 1005 -18.39 -3.30 -20.92
C PHE A 1005 -19.91 -3.39 -20.98
N ASN A 1006 -20.59 -2.46 -21.64
CA ASN A 1006 -22.04 -2.51 -21.84
C ASN A 1006 -22.30 -2.79 -23.31
N LEU A 1007 -23.25 -3.68 -23.65
CA LEU A 1007 -23.60 -3.95 -25.05
C LEU A 1007 -24.41 -2.82 -25.71
N ARG A 1008 -24.98 -1.91 -24.91
CA ARG A 1008 -25.71 -0.74 -25.39
C ARG A 1008 -25.28 0.48 -24.60
N MET A 1009 -25.14 1.59 -25.30
CA MET A 1009 -24.95 2.89 -24.66
C MET A 1009 -26.17 3.14 -23.76
N HIS A 1010 -25.92 3.31 -22.45
CA HIS A 1010 -26.92 3.51 -21.38
C HIS A 1010 -27.62 2.26 -20.82
N ASP A 1011 -27.17 1.04 -21.14
CA ASP A 1011 -27.62 -0.13 -20.39
C ASP A 1011 -27.07 -0.12 -18.95
N ASN A 1012 -27.82 -0.72 -18.03
CA ASN A 1012 -27.37 -0.97 -16.65
C ASN A 1012 -26.77 -2.38 -16.49
N GLN A 1013 -26.83 -3.21 -17.53
CA GLN A 1013 -26.21 -4.53 -17.52
C GLN A 1013 -24.74 -4.46 -17.90
N HIS A 1014 -23.88 -4.88 -16.96
CA HIS A 1014 -22.44 -4.93 -17.14
C HIS A 1014 -21.97 -6.30 -17.63
N PHE A 1015 -21.14 -6.28 -18.67
CA PHE A 1015 -20.34 -7.37 -19.21
C PHE A 1015 -18.85 -7.06 -18.94
N ILE A 1016 -17.98 -7.97 -19.31
CA ILE A 1016 -16.52 -7.85 -19.14
C ILE A 1016 -15.90 -7.91 -20.52
N LEU A 1017 -15.07 -6.92 -20.86
CA LEU A 1017 -14.21 -6.96 -22.04
C LEU A 1017 -12.78 -7.30 -21.59
N ALA A 1018 -12.25 -8.42 -22.10
CA ALA A 1018 -10.88 -8.86 -21.88
C ALA A 1018 -10.16 -8.91 -23.24
N ALA A 1019 -9.00 -8.26 -23.40
CA ALA A 1019 -8.24 -8.28 -24.65
C ALA A 1019 -6.74 -8.48 -24.40
N GLY A 1020 -6.13 -9.33 -25.24
CA GLY A 1020 -4.71 -9.64 -25.27
C GLY A 1020 -4.02 -9.12 -26.52
N ASP A 1021 -3.05 -9.88 -27.02
CA ASP A 1021 -2.26 -9.57 -28.21
C ASP A 1021 -2.98 -9.89 -29.53
N GLN A 1022 -3.71 -11.01 -29.58
CA GLN A 1022 -4.36 -11.52 -30.78
C GLN A 1022 -5.89 -11.57 -30.70
N GLU A 1023 -6.47 -11.60 -29.51
CA GLU A 1023 -7.91 -11.80 -29.34
C GLU A 1023 -8.50 -10.88 -28.26
N ALA A 1024 -9.70 -10.36 -28.52
CA ALA A 1024 -10.56 -9.69 -27.55
C ALA A 1024 -11.85 -10.49 -27.34
N VAL A 1025 -12.24 -10.67 -26.08
CA VAL A 1025 -13.33 -11.54 -25.65
C VAL A 1025 -14.33 -10.76 -24.80
N VAL A 1026 -15.61 -10.93 -25.10
CA VAL A 1026 -16.72 -10.36 -24.31
C VAL A 1026 -17.32 -11.47 -23.45
N ILE A 1027 -17.34 -11.26 -22.14
CA ILE A 1027 -17.73 -12.25 -21.13
C ILE A 1027 -18.93 -11.70 -20.35
N SER A 1028 -19.92 -12.55 -20.11
CA SER A 1028 -21.05 -12.23 -19.23
C SER A 1028 -20.59 -12.12 -17.77
N ALA A 1029 -21.31 -11.37 -16.93
CA ALA A 1029 -21.07 -11.37 -15.47
C ALA A 1029 -21.11 -12.77 -14.83
N GLY A 1030 -21.84 -13.73 -15.42
CA GLY A 1030 -21.93 -15.12 -14.96
C GLY A 1030 -20.84 -16.07 -15.49
N GLY A 1031 -19.81 -15.56 -16.18
CA GLY A 1031 -18.67 -16.39 -16.62
C GLY A 1031 -18.83 -17.14 -17.94
N SER A 1032 -19.84 -16.81 -18.75
CA SER A 1032 -19.96 -17.33 -20.12
C SER A 1032 -19.31 -16.39 -21.14
N GLN A 1033 -18.50 -16.95 -22.04
CA GLN A 1033 -18.00 -16.24 -23.22
C GLN A 1033 -19.16 -16.01 -24.20
N LEU A 1034 -19.43 -14.75 -24.51
CA LEU A 1034 -20.46 -14.36 -25.47
C LEU A 1034 -19.89 -14.24 -26.87
N ALA A 1035 -18.66 -13.74 -26.96
CA ALA A 1035 -18.04 -13.38 -28.20
C ALA A 1035 -16.53 -13.30 -28.13
N SER A 1036 -15.91 -13.48 -29.28
CA SER A 1036 -14.48 -13.38 -29.54
C SER A 1036 -14.27 -12.54 -30.80
N ILE A 1037 -13.21 -11.74 -30.81
CA ILE A 1037 -12.85 -10.81 -31.86
C ILE A 1037 -11.34 -10.96 -32.09
N ASP A 1038 -10.97 -11.42 -33.28
CA ASP A 1038 -9.57 -11.50 -33.69
C ASP A 1038 -9.03 -10.09 -33.95
N LEU A 1039 -7.94 -9.74 -33.27
CA LEU A 1039 -7.26 -8.46 -33.38
C LEU A 1039 -6.24 -8.52 -34.54
N PRO A 1040 -6.16 -7.47 -35.38
CA PRO A 1040 -5.29 -7.46 -36.56
C PRO A 1040 -3.80 -7.31 -36.20
N ALA A 1041 -3.50 -6.67 -35.06
CA ALA A 1041 -2.18 -6.51 -34.50
C ALA A 1041 -2.28 -6.21 -33.00
N PRO A 1042 -1.19 -6.37 -32.22
CA PRO A 1042 -1.22 -6.13 -30.79
C PRO A 1042 -1.61 -4.69 -30.43
N PRO A 1043 -2.51 -4.50 -29.45
CA PRO A 1043 -2.97 -3.18 -29.05
C PRO A 1043 -1.88 -2.39 -28.31
N THR A 1044 -1.69 -1.14 -28.75
CA THR A 1044 -0.81 -0.13 -28.13
C THR A 1044 -1.54 0.78 -27.14
N HIS A 1045 -2.86 0.58 -26.98
CA HIS A 1045 -3.74 1.27 -26.04
C HIS A 1045 -4.81 0.27 -25.58
N ALA A 1046 -5.38 0.48 -24.39
CA ALA A 1046 -6.60 -0.22 -24.01
C ALA A 1046 -7.69 0.03 -25.06
N LEU A 1047 -8.46 -1.00 -25.42
CA LEU A 1047 -9.51 -0.87 -26.43
C LEU A 1047 -10.49 0.23 -26.04
N VAL A 1048 -10.89 1.10 -26.98
CA VAL A 1048 -11.84 2.19 -26.73
C VAL A 1048 -13.24 1.67 -27.03
N ASP A 1049 -14.16 1.79 -26.07
CA ASP A 1049 -15.56 1.40 -26.23
C ASP A 1049 -16.45 2.63 -26.42
N ALA A 1050 -17.10 2.74 -27.57
CA ALA A 1050 -17.97 3.86 -27.89
C ALA A 1050 -18.91 3.50 -29.04
N ASP A 1051 -20.10 4.06 -29.07
CA ASP A 1051 -20.99 4.00 -30.23
C ASP A 1051 -20.53 5.00 -31.30
N PHE A 1052 -19.60 4.60 -32.16
CA PHE A 1052 -19.18 5.44 -33.29
C PHE A 1052 -20.06 5.22 -34.52
N SER A 1053 -20.80 4.10 -34.59
CA SER A 1053 -21.69 3.79 -35.70
C SER A 1053 -23.06 4.50 -35.61
N ASN A 1054 -23.41 5.06 -34.44
CA ASN A 1054 -24.69 5.68 -34.09
C ASN A 1054 -25.89 4.72 -34.13
N ASP A 1055 -25.68 3.44 -33.84
CA ASP A 1055 -26.75 2.44 -33.82
C ASP A 1055 -27.26 2.12 -32.40
N GLY A 1056 -26.69 2.79 -31.39
CA GLY A 1056 -26.98 2.61 -29.97
C GLY A 1056 -26.33 1.37 -29.34
N LEU A 1057 -25.53 0.63 -30.10
CA LEU A 1057 -24.68 -0.46 -29.62
C LEU A 1057 -23.28 0.06 -29.32
N THR A 1058 -22.53 -0.71 -28.55
CA THR A 1058 -21.18 -0.30 -28.16
C THR A 1058 -20.17 -0.91 -29.11
N ASP A 1059 -19.55 -0.06 -29.92
CA ASP A 1059 -18.51 -0.46 -30.86
C ASP A 1059 -17.12 -0.41 -30.19
N LEU A 1060 -16.12 -1.03 -30.84
CA LEU A 1060 -14.76 -1.11 -30.33
C LEU A 1060 -13.76 -0.48 -31.30
N ILE A 1061 -12.84 0.33 -30.79
CA ILE A 1061 -11.70 0.86 -31.54
C ILE A 1061 -10.41 0.30 -30.97
N VAL A 1062 -9.57 -0.25 -31.84
CA VAL A 1062 -8.27 -0.85 -31.54
C VAL A 1062 -7.18 0.03 -32.13
N VAL A 1063 -6.25 0.49 -31.28
CA VAL A 1063 -5.09 1.29 -31.69
C VAL A 1063 -3.87 0.38 -31.71
N THR A 1064 -3.20 0.24 -32.85
CA THR A 1064 -2.02 -0.61 -33.03
C THR A 1064 -0.86 0.22 -33.58
N SER A 1065 0.36 -0.33 -33.60
CA SER A 1065 1.50 0.30 -34.28
C SER A 1065 1.27 0.53 -35.77
N ASN A 1066 0.43 -0.32 -36.38
CA ASN A 1066 0.18 -0.33 -37.82
C ASN A 1066 -1.01 0.56 -38.21
N GLY A 1067 -1.80 1.02 -37.23
CA GLY A 1067 -2.92 1.92 -37.43
C GLY A 1067 -4.13 1.67 -36.54
N LEU A 1068 -5.22 2.34 -36.90
CA LEU A 1068 -6.48 2.40 -36.15
C LEU A 1068 -7.53 1.50 -36.79
N TYR A 1069 -8.14 0.59 -36.03
CA TYR A 1069 -9.17 -0.32 -36.52
C TYR A 1069 -10.48 -0.17 -35.73
N GLY A 1070 -11.61 -0.01 -36.41
CA GLY A 1070 -12.94 0.04 -35.79
C GLY A 1070 -13.77 -1.22 -36.06
N PHE A 1071 -14.36 -1.78 -35.01
CA PHE A 1071 -15.23 -2.95 -35.03
C PHE A 1071 -16.64 -2.55 -34.61
N VAL A 1072 -17.59 -2.68 -35.53
CA VAL A 1072 -19.01 -2.39 -35.28
C VAL A 1072 -19.71 -3.59 -34.68
N GLN A 1073 -20.46 -3.38 -33.60
CA GLN A 1073 -21.29 -4.42 -33.01
C GLN A 1073 -22.52 -4.68 -33.89
N THR A 1074 -22.85 -5.95 -34.14
CA THR A 1074 -24.05 -6.31 -34.90
C THR A 1074 -24.97 -7.23 -34.10
N ARG A 1075 -26.29 -7.14 -34.36
CA ARG A 1075 -27.28 -8.03 -33.75
C ARG A 1075 -27.53 -9.23 -34.65
N GLN A 1076 -27.31 -10.43 -34.12
CA GLN A 1076 -27.74 -11.67 -34.77
C GLN A 1076 -28.94 -12.28 -34.02
N PRO A 1077 -30.00 -12.72 -34.73
CA PRO A 1077 -31.10 -13.43 -34.09
C PRO A 1077 -30.63 -14.81 -33.60
N GLY A 1078 -30.81 -15.08 -32.31
CA GLY A 1078 -30.36 -16.32 -31.68
C GLY A 1078 -31.03 -17.58 -32.25
N ALA A 1079 -30.30 -18.69 -32.28
CA ALA A 1079 -30.77 -19.99 -32.80
C ALA A 1079 -32.05 -20.49 -32.12
N LEU A 1080 -32.29 -20.11 -30.86
CA LEU A 1080 -33.52 -20.38 -30.11
C LEU A 1080 -34.76 -19.71 -30.72
N PHE A 1081 -34.63 -18.51 -31.30
CA PHE A 1081 -35.74 -17.87 -32.00
C PHE A 1081 -36.09 -18.67 -33.27
N PHE A 1082 -35.08 -19.17 -33.98
CA PHE A 1082 -35.30 -19.99 -35.17
C PHE A 1082 -35.89 -21.37 -34.81
N SER A 1083 -35.40 -22.02 -33.75
CA SER A 1083 -35.91 -23.33 -33.33
C SER A 1083 -37.32 -23.24 -32.72
N THR A 1084 -37.64 -22.17 -31.99
CA THR A 1084 -39.01 -21.92 -31.50
C THR A 1084 -39.94 -21.55 -32.64
N LEU A 1085 -39.49 -20.77 -33.63
CA LEU A 1085 -40.29 -20.45 -34.81
C LEU A 1085 -40.55 -21.70 -35.67
N VAL A 1086 -39.53 -22.54 -35.90
CA VAL A 1086 -39.66 -23.83 -36.58
C VAL A 1086 -40.55 -24.79 -35.77
N GLY A 1087 -40.40 -24.85 -34.45
CA GLY A 1087 -41.25 -25.65 -33.57
C GLY A 1087 -42.72 -25.20 -33.60
N CYS A 1088 -42.97 -23.89 -33.54
CA CYS A 1088 -44.31 -23.31 -33.72
C CYS A 1088 -44.86 -23.61 -35.11
N LEU A 1089 -44.03 -23.56 -36.16
CA LEU A 1089 -44.44 -23.85 -37.54
C LEU A 1089 -44.78 -25.34 -37.72
N ILE A 1090 -44.05 -26.25 -37.08
CA ILE A 1090 -44.37 -27.69 -37.02
C ILE A 1090 -45.69 -27.92 -36.27
N ILE A 1091 -45.94 -27.23 -35.15
CA ILE A 1091 -47.21 -27.33 -34.42
C ILE A 1091 -48.36 -26.80 -35.29
N VAL A 1092 -48.20 -25.65 -35.96
CA VAL A 1092 -49.21 -25.10 -36.87
C VAL A 1092 -49.47 -26.04 -38.03
N MET A 1093 -48.44 -26.61 -38.65
CA MET A 1093 -48.58 -27.64 -39.69
C MET A 1093 -49.29 -28.89 -39.15
N GLY A 1094 -48.98 -29.33 -37.93
CA GLY A 1094 -49.66 -30.43 -37.26
C GLY A 1094 -51.13 -30.14 -36.98
N VAL A 1095 -51.46 -28.93 -36.52
CA VAL A 1095 -52.84 -28.48 -36.31
C VAL A 1095 -53.57 -28.40 -37.64
N ILE A 1096 -52.97 -27.86 -38.70
CA ILE A 1096 -53.57 -27.82 -40.04
C ILE A 1096 -53.82 -29.24 -40.56
N PHE A 1097 -52.85 -30.14 -40.43
CA PHE A 1097 -52.99 -31.55 -40.82
C PHE A 1097 -54.11 -32.25 -40.06
N VAL A 1098 -54.16 -32.10 -38.73
CA VAL A 1098 -55.22 -32.67 -37.89
C VAL A 1098 -56.58 -32.04 -38.21
N THR A 1099 -56.64 -30.74 -38.48
CA THR A 1099 -57.90 -30.04 -38.82
C THR A 1099 -58.40 -30.45 -40.21
N GLN A 1100 -57.51 -30.61 -41.19
CA GLN A 1100 -57.86 -31.17 -42.51
C GLN A 1100 -58.29 -32.64 -42.41
N HIS A 1101 -57.61 -33.44 -41.59
CA HIS A 1101 -57.96 -34.85 -41.41
C HIS A 1101 -59.27 -35.04 -40.63
N LEU A 1102 -59.55 -34.21 -39.62
CA LEU A 1102 -60.81 -34.23 -38.87
C LEU A 1102 -61.98 -33.64 -39.68
N ASN A 1103 -61.73 -32.66 -40.55
CA ASN A 1103 -62.74 -32.16 -41.48
C ASN A 1103 -62.98 -33.11 -42.66
N SER A 1104 -62.00 -33.95 -43.02
CA SER A 1104 -62.17 -35.06 -43.98
C SER A 1104 -63.04 -36.19 -43.41
N MET A 1105 -62.97 -36.44 -42.09
CA MET A 1105 -63.77 -37.48 -41.42
C MET A 1105 -65.23 -37.09 -41.12
N LYS A 1106 -65.70 -35.92 -41.59
CA LYS A 1106 -67.14 -35.57 -41.64
C LYS A 1106 -67.79 -35.84 -42.99
N GLY A 1107 -67.25 -36.79 -43.76
CA GLY A 1107 -67.98 -37.43 -44.85
C GLY A 1107 -69.05 -38.39 -44.32
N LYS A 1108 -70.27 -37.89 -44.08
CA LYS A 1108 -71.46 -38.77 -44.10
C LYS A 1108 -71.67 -39.27 -45.53
N PRO A 1109 -72.01 -40.55 -45.74
CA PRO A 1109 -72.17 -41.11 -47.07
C PRO A 1109 -73.45 -40.57 -47.69
N ARG A 1110 -73.38 -40.05 -48.92
CA ARG A 1110 -74.55 -39.97 -49.79
C ARG A 1110 -74.33 -40.89 -50.98
N VAL A 1111 -75.07 -41.97 -50.93
CA VAL A 1111 -75.29 -42.93 -52.01
C VAL A 1111 -75.94 -42.22 -53.20
N SER A 1112 -75.43 -42.58 -54.37
CA SER A 1112 -75.88 -42.20 -55.71
C SER A 1112 -77.37 -42.49 -55.93
N SER A 1113 -78.10 -41.53 -56.52
CA SER A 1113 -79.08 -41.80 -57.58
C SER A 1113 -79.55 -40.47 -58.17
N GLY A 1114 -79.51 -40.36 -59.50
CA GLY A 1114 -80.06 -39.23 -60.25
C GLY A 1114 -79.16 -38.72 -61.37
N HIS A 1115 -78.82 -39.61 -62.30
CA HIS A 1115 -78.40 -39.27 -63.65
C HIS A 1115 -79.38 -38.29 -64.32
N ILE A 1116 -78.83 -37.41 -65.14
CA ILE A 1116 -78.73 -37.81 -66.56
C ILE A 1116 -77.29 -38.23 -66.79
#